data_AF-A6QTX6-F1
#
_entry.id   AF-A6QTX6-F1
#
_cell.length_a   1.000
_cell.length_b   1.000
_cell.length_c   1.000
_cell.angle_alpha   90.00
_cell.angle_beta   90.00
_cell.angle_gamma   90.00
#
_symmetry.space_group_name_H-M   'P 1'
#
loop_
_entity.id
_entity.type
_entity.pdbx_description
1 polymer ?
#
loop_
_entity_poly.entity_id
_entity_poly.type
_entity_poly.pdbx_seq_one_letter_code
_entity_poly.pdbx_strand_id
1 'polypeptide(L)'
;MDLVQSGRLRSDHILFPVTYLQSKEKIKNLKRGGETGTPTKALFGTMAPKSTKAERGATAVMETNSASIVSKRSVERIYYPEPHFFRYFVKKPLRRSPLVNRGYWLRMRAVENMVRRFLEGPSGHQKVVVNLGCGFDPLPFQFLNRDAALCQNAKFIDVDHQQLMVKKRDIITQCPTLRDLLSDVQLTPETDSILLRSKEYVGIGCDLGDLSELDAALSGVIGLDQASILCIAEVSITYMEVELADALIRFMPKLSNDVNFCLLEQYFPEGPHHPFAAVMMKDFLKLPCPLHSVHKYPSLRQHEQRFRGSGWTNAKATNLWELWNDPTFVTEDERLSLDSIEAFDEWEEFALFASHHFLLSASIRKTTAESEPPDESGEALIEPMNLGGNDAYVLIYGGKTNNGDVSGTWFLWNVSKGWQEATVANQSPIARFGASIVNIDGQSGVVFGGMSRYAVVLDDFWTWKLVKSSDGRIHVELNNLTETICASSPLDKWLGRFGASITTTARGCFIIGGVAKHCCIPQAYEIMLLNKNALDGLVLAPNIPLLTAVGLDLESIGPRPLLVGHSSCKVGDDDVLIVGGGALCFSFGIYWNESTWLLQSAKSKAINGWSLCEPSTNGQDANLLEEVSTTTVDERPNANSPGIEIIPRINISTPQEFQRVVDKAKPVILSGLDLGSCVKTWRKEYLEKAIGRDRKVVVHEAKSENMNFQTKNFSYVTKEFGKFIDEIYDGSRQYLRSVSSVNPMEQPANLAQDFPGLQGDFHLPPELSFVSENAHSFPLRLSGPVILWLHYDVMSNVLCQIQGDKRLILYPPSDVLRLGFAPGASSSSINIFKNMSDTSPYSPPNTHPHEARLRPGDVLFIPPLWPHTANPINGVSIAVNAFFRNIGRGYAAGRDVYGNRDLQAYERGRMEVEKIARSFDGLPRDMARFYMDRLADELRRKAHT
;
A
#
# COMPACT_ATOMS: atom_id res chain seq x y z
N MET A 1 -24.54 -17.13 -18.83
CA MET A 1 -23.13 -17.40 -18.45
C MET A 1 -22.19 -17.34 -19.65
N ASP A 2 -22.62 -17.76 -20.84
CA ASP A 2 -21.70 -17.99 -21.99
C ASP A 2 -20.99 -16.74 -22.52
N LEU A 3 -21.59 -15.55 -22.41
CA LEU A 3 -20.94 -14.28 -22.79
C LEU A 3 -19.93 -13.74 -21.76
N VAL A 4 -19.93 -14.28 -20.53
CA VAL A 4 -18.86 -14.08 -19.53
C VAL A 4 -17.72 -15.06 -19.79
N GLN A 5 -18.02 -16.27 -20.30
CA GLN A 5 -17.01 -17.25 -20.73
C GLN A 5 -16.36 -16.87 -22.08
N SER A 6 -17.04 -16.13 -22.97
CA SER A 6 -16.46 -15.66 -24.24
C SER A 6 -15.67 -14.33 -24.13
N GLY A 7 -15.51 -13.80 -22.90
CA GLY A 7 -14.54 -12.75 -22.59
C GLY A 7 -14.85 -11.34 -23.10
N ARG A 8 -16.09 -11.03 -23.52
CA ARG A 8 -16.41 -9.75 -24.18
C ARG A 8 -16.85 -8.61 -23.25
N LEU A 9 -17.40 -8.88 -22.05
CA LEU A 9 -17.76 -7.87 -21.04
C LEU A 9 -17.45 -8.35 -19.62
N ARG A 10 -17.22 -7.40 -18.70
CA ARG A 10 -17.25 -7.63 -17.24
C ARG A 10 -18.56 -7.09 -16.66
N SER A 11 -19.23 -7.91 -15.87
CA SER A 11 -20.38 -7.52 -15.03
C SER A 11 -19.96 -7.57 -13.56
N ASP A 12 -19.66 -6.42 -12.95
CA ASP A 12 -19.20 -6.36 -11.55
C ASP A 12 -20.33 -6.45 -10.51
N HIS A 13 -21.58 -6.66 -10.97
CA HIS A 13 -22.78 -6.77 -10.13
C HIS A 13 -23.64 -7.97 -10.53
N ILE A 14 -23.29 -9.16 -10.01
CA ILE A 14 -24.15 -10.29 -9.59
C ILE A 14 -23.20 -11.42 -9.17
N LEU A 15 -23.49 -12.06 -8.02
CA LEU A 15 -22.60 -12.93 -7.21
C LEU A 15 -21.51 -12.18 -6.43
N PHE A 16 -21.27 -12.67 -5.21
CA PHE A 16 -20.39 -12.08 -4.21
C PHE A 16 -18.98 -11.74 -4.75
N PRO A 17 -18.43 -10.53 -4.49
CA PRO A 17 -17.13 -10.14 -5.00
C PRO A 17 -15.99 -10.84 -4.25
N VAL A 18 -15.58 -12.02 -4.75
CA VAL A 18 -14.31 -12.68 -4.38
C VAL A 18 -13.08 -11.88 -4.86
N THR A 19 -13.31 -10.82 -5.64
CA THR A 19 -12.30 -9.98 -6.30
C THR A 19 -11.41 -9.16 -5.36
N TYR A 20 -11.84 -8.83 -4.13
CA TYR A 20 -11.00 -8.06 -3.20
C TYR A 20 -9.88 -8.88 -2.53
N LEU A 21 -9.92 -10.22 -2.60
CA LEU A 21 -8.87 -11.09 -2.08
C LEU A 21 -7.68 -11.26 -3.03
N GLN A 22 -7.85 -10.98 -4.33
CA GLN A 22 -6.78 -11.14 -5.34
C GLN A 22 -5.76 -9.99 -5.35
N SER A 23 -6.09 -8.84 -4.75
CA SER A 23 -5.15 -7.70 -4.60
C SER A 23 -3.88 -8.10 -3.82
N LYS A 24 -3.99 -9.02 -2.86
CA LYS A 24 -2.86 -9.53 -2.05
C LYS A 24 -1.75 -10.23 -2.86
N GLU A 25 -2.03 -10.69 -4.08
CA GLU A 25 -1.00 -11.32 -4.93
C GLU A 25 -0.21 -10.29 -5.75
N LYS A 26 -0.87 -9.33 -6.43
CA LYS A 26 -0.19 -8.21 -7.14
C LYS A 26 0.75 -7.42 -6.20
N ILE A 27 0.38 -7.24 -4.93
CA ILE A 27 1.13 -6.44 -3.94
C ILE A 27 2.53 -7.01 -3.61
N LYS A 28 2.81 -8.31 -3.85
CA LYS A 28 4.12 -8.91 -3.47
C LYS A 28 5.28 -8.53 -4.39
N ASN A 29 5.03 -8.24 -5.67
CA ASN A 29 6.11 -8.02 -6.64
C ASN A 29 6.66 -6.57 -6.65
N LEU A 30 6.01 -5.62 -5.95
CA LEU A 30 6.50 -4.24 -5.80
C LEU A 30 7.43 -4.02 -4.59
N LYS A 31 7.60 -5.00 -3.68
CA LYS A 31 8.44 -4.85 -2.47
C LYS A 31 9.85 -5.49 -2.56
N ARG A 32 10.25 -6.07 -3.70
CA ARG A 32 11.61 -6.59 -3.92
C ARG A 32 12.39 -5.73 -4.93
N GLY A 33 12.74 -4.52 -4.49
CA GLY A 33 13.53 -3.55 -5.24
C GLY A 33 14.26 -2.55 -4.33
N GLY A 34 14.78 -3.02 -3.19
CA GLY A 34 15.33 -2.16 -2.13
C GLY A 34 16.55 -2.76 -1.45
N GLU A 35 17.62 -3.03 -2.21
CA GLU A 35 18.90 -3.43 -1.61
C GLU A 35 19.72 -2.23 -1.12
N THR A 36 19.97 -2.26 0.18
CA THR A 36 20.79 -1.33 0.96
C THR A 36 22.22 -1.25 0.42
N GLY A 37 22.63 -0.07 -0.07
CA GLY A 37 24.04 0.23 -0.26
C GLY A 37 24.64 0.77 1.04
N THR A 38 25.37 -0.05 1.79
CA THR A 38 26.17 0.43 2.92
C THR A 38 27.37 1.23 2.43
N PRO A 39 27.70 2.38 3.06
CA PRO A 39 28.82 3.22 2.66
C PRO A 39 30.16 2.65 3.15
N THR A 40 31.14 2.59 2.25
CA THR A 40 32.54 2.35 2.60
C THR A 40 33.12 3.58 3.32
N LYS A 41 33.43 3.45 4.61
CA LYS A 41 34.36 4.36 5.30
C LYS A 41 35.70 3.65 5.47
N ALA A 42 36.72 4.12 4.74
CA ALA A 42 38.10 3.82 5.07
C ALA A 42 38.45 4.51 6.40
N LEU A 43 39.32 3.89 7.20
CA LEU A 43 39.94 4.55 8.35
C LEU A 43 40.90 5.63 7.85
N PHE A 44 40.77 6.86 8.35
CA PHE A 44 41.86 7.63 8.97
C PHE A 44 41.21 8.68 9.88
N GLY A 45 41.88 9.02 10.99
CA GLY A 45 41.20 9.60 12.16
C GLY A 45 41.36 11.10 12.38
N THR A 46 40.35 11.69 13.00
CA THR A 46 40.40 12.76 14.03
C THR A 46 38.97 12.97 14.57
N MET A 47 38.81 13.36 15.83
CA MET A 47 37.48 13.54 16.43
C MET A 47 36.85 14.86 15.96
N ALA A 48 35.69 14.78 15.28
CA ALA A 48 34.86 15.93 14.94
C ALA A 48 33.76 16.17 16.00
N PRO A 49 33.28 17.42 16.20
CA PRO A 49 32.31 17.75 17.24
C PRO A 49 30.90 17.20 16.96
N LYS A 50 30.06 17.11 18.01
CA LYS A 50 28.68 16.60 17.94
C LYS A 50 27.74 17.65 17.34
N SER A 51 26.94 17.26 16.34
CA SER A 51 25.95 18.14 15.69
C SER A 51 24.76 18.50 16.58
N THR A 52 24.26 19.71 16.38
CA THR A 52 23.12 20.35 17.05
C THR A 52 21.76 19.80 16.58
N LYS A 53 20.67 20.21 17.26
CA LYS A 53 19.30 19.79 16.89
C LYS A 53 18.85 20.33 15.53
N ALA A 54 19.23 21.57 15.20
CA ALA A 54 18.89 22.21 13.92
C ALA A 54 19.55 21.50 12.73
N GLU A 55 20.86 21.20 12.83
CA GLU A 55 21.60 20.48 11.79
C GLU A 55 21.01 19.09 11.50
N ARG A 56 20.47 18.40 12.51
CA ARG A 56 19.80 17.10 12.33
C ARG A 56 18.44 17.24 11.63
N GLY A 57 17.70 18.32 11.90
CA GLY A 57 16.47 18.65 11.20
C GLY A 57 16.71 18.93 9.71
N ALA A 58 17.66 19.83 9.41
CA ALA A 58 18.07 20.14 8.04
C ALA A 58 18.56 18.89 7.28
N THR A 59 19.32 18.00 7.95
CA THR A 59 19.76 16.72 7.37
C THR A 59 18.57 15.84 6.96
N ALA A 60 17.54 15.73 7.82
CA ALA A 60 16.34 14.95 7.51
C ALA A 60 15.50 15.54 6.37
N VAL A 61 15.34 16.87 6.34
CA VAL A 61 14.67 17.57 5.23
C VAL A 61 15.40 17.29 3.91
N MET A 62 16.73 17.37 3.88
CA MET A 62 17.55 17.03 2.71
C MET A 62 17.43 15.55 2.26
N GLU A 63 17.05 14.62 3.14
CA GLU A 63 16.80 13.23 2.75
C GLU A 63 15.49 13.06 1.96
N THR A 64 14.47 13.92 2.17
CA THR A 64 13.18 13.87 1.44
C THR A 64 13.36 14.05 -0.08
N ASN A 65 14.33 14.89 -0.49
CA ASN A 65 14.75 15.08 -1.87
C ASN A 65 15.08 13.74 -2.56
N SER A 66 15.75 12.83 -1.85
CA SER A 66 16.12 11.52 -2.40
C SER A 66 14.90 10.64 -2.71
N ALA A 67 13.82 10.76 -1.94
CA ALA A 67 12.58 10.00 -2.18
C ALA A 67 11.81 10.56 -3.39
N SER A 68 11.67 11.89 -3.48
CA SER A 68 10.97 12.59 -4.55
C SER A 68 11.65 12.41 -5.91
N ILE A 69 12.97 12.67 -5.98
CA ILE A 69 13.74 12.63 -7.22
C ILE A 69 13.85 11.22 -7.82
N VAL A 70 13.86 10.16 -6.99
CA VAL A 70 13.75 8.77 -7.50
C VAL A 70 12.39 8.50 -8.13
N SER A 71 11.31 9.06 -7.59
CA SER A 71 9.96 8.93 -8.18
C SER A 71 9.83 9.73 -9.48
N LYS A 72 10.35 10.97 -9.54
CA LYS A 72 10.45 11.75 -10.79
C LYS A 72 11.29 11.02 -11.86
N ARG A 73 12.40 10.36 -11.47
CA ARG A 73 13.18 9.50 -12.39
C ARG A 73 12.41 8.25 -12.86
N SER A 74 11.50 7.71 -12.06
CA SER A 74 10.63 6.62 -12.50
C SER A 74 9.69 7.08 -13.62
N VAL A 75 9.07 8.25 -13.45
CA VAL A 75 8.22 8.87 -14.47
C VAL A 75 9.01 9.16 -15.74
N GLU A 76 10.12 9.88 -15.64
CA GLU A 76 10.96 10.24 -16.80
C GLU A 76 11.33 9.01 -17.65
N ARG A 77 11.67 7.88 -17.02
CA ARG A 77 12.05 6.63 -17.71
C ARG A 77 10.94 5.95 -18.48
N ILE A 78 9.68 6.23 -18.15
CA ILE A 78 8.50 5.48 -18.61
C ILE A 78 7.61 6.37 -19.49
N TYR A 79 7.48 7.65 -19.13
CA TYR A 79 6.53 8.60 -19.72
C TYR A 79 7.16 9.62 -20.68
N TYR A 80 8.47 9.90 -20.57
CA TYR A 80 9.12 10.97 -21.34
C TYR A 80 10.19 10.45 -22.30
N PRO A 81 10.32 11.04 -23.50
CA PRO A 81 11.42 10.73 -24.42
C PRO A 81 12.77 11.17 -23.84
N GLU A 82 13.86 10.57 -24.33
CA GLU A 82 15.21 11.08 -24.11
C GLU A 82 15.41 12.41 -24.88
N PRO A 83 16.31 13.32 -24.45
CA PRO A 83 17.28 13.16 -23.37
C PRO A 83 16.67 13.27 -21.96
N HIS A 84 17.07 12.33 -21.10
CA HIS A 84 16.70 12.28 -19.70
C HIS A 84 17.69 13.07 -18.83
N PHE A 85 17.19 13.79 -17.84
CA PHE A 85 17.97 14.65 -16.95
C PHE A 85 17.96 14.18 -15.48
N PHE A 86 16.88 13.59 -14.96
CA PHE A 86 16.90 13.04 -13.59
C PHE A 86 17.93 11.90 -13.43
N ARG A 87 18.36 11.28 -14.54
CA ARG A 87 19.41 10.24 -14.57
C ARG A 87 20.73 10.64 -13.92
N TYR A 88 21.10 11.93 -13.98
CA TYR A 88 22.38 12.41 -13.46
C TYR A 88 22.37 12.58 -11.93
N PHE A 89 21.18 12.76 -11.36
CA PHE A 89 20.97 12.95 -9.93
C PHE A 89 20.57 11.65 -9.21
N VAL A 90 20.10 10.62 -9.94
CA VAL A 90 19.67 9.32 -9.39
C VAL A 90 20.64 8.20 -9.74
N LYS A 91 21.56 7.87 -8.81
CA LYS A 91 22.55 6.78 -8.96
C LYS A 91 21.94 5.39 -9.12
N LYS A 92 20.78 5.12 -8.52
CA LYS A 92 20.05 3.84 -8.58
C LYS A 92 18.59 4.10 -8.97
N PRO A 93 18.21 4.03 -10.26
CA PRO A 93 16.84 4.27 -10.68
C PRO A 93 15.94 3.09 -10.27
N LEU A 94 14.78 3.40 -9.67
CA LEU A 94 13.83 2.42 -9.16
C LEU A 94 12.44 2.71 -9.72
N ARG A 95 11.82 1.74 -10.38
CA ARG A 95 10.44 1.86 -10.90
C ARG A 95 9.45 1.93 -9.72
N ARG A 96 8.45 2.80 -9.83
CA ARG A 96 7.28 2.90 -8.94
C ARG A 96 6.07 2.17 -9.54
N SER A 97 5.00 2.00 -8.76
CA SER A 97 3.71 1.50 -9.27
C SER A 97 3.07 2.50 -10.24
N PRO A 98 2.13 2.05 -11.10
CA PRO A 98 1.38 2.94 -11.99
C PRO A 98 0.70 4.10 -11.26
N LEU A 99 0.03 3.84 -10.12
CA LEU A 99 -0.50 4.88 -9.22
C LEU A 99 0.51 5.98 -8.91
N VAL A 100 1.70 5.61 -8.42
CA VAL A 100 2.73 6.57 -8.01
C VAL A 100 3.35 7.28 -9.22
N ASN A 101 3.57 6.59 -10.34
CA ASN A 101 4.06 7.24 -11.56
C ASN A 101 3.04 8.27 -12.08
N ARG A 102 1.77 7.91 -12.21
CA ARG A 102 0.72 8.82 -12.73
C ARG A 102 0.50 10.03 -11.81
N GLY A 103 0.60 9.85 -10.49
CA GLY A 103 0.60 10.96 -9.52
C GLY A 103 1.83 11.87 -9.63
N TYR A 104 3.03 11.31 -9.81
CA TYR A 104 4.24 12.12 -10.03
C TYR A 104 4.25 12.79 -11.40
N TRP A 105 3.72 12.17 -12.45
CA TRP A 105 3.54 12.77 -13.77
C TRP A 105 2.63 14.00 -13.69
N LEU A 106 1.49 13.89 -13.01
CA LEU A 106 0.56 15.01 -12.82
C LEU A 106 1.18 16.13 -11.99
N ARG A 107 1.90 15.79 -10.91
CA ARG A 107 2.67 16.74 -10.09
C ARG A 107 3.73 17.49 -10.89
N MET A 108 4.51 16.78 -11.71
CA MET A 108 5.54 17.37 -12.57
C MET A 108 4.91 18.27 -13.64
N ARG A 109 3.85 17.80 -14.30
CA ARG A 109 3.08 18.58 -15.28
C ARG A 109 2.50 19.88 -14.69
N ALA A 110 2.03 19.85 -13.44
CA ALA A 110 1.50 21.03 -12.75
C ALA A 110 2.55 22.14 -12.60
N VAL A 111 3.77 21.81 -12.17
CA VAL A 111 4.87 22.77 -12.09
C VAL A 111 5.35 23.19 -13.48
N GLU A 112 5.52 22.24 -14.39
CA GLU A 112 5.99 22.49 -15.75
C GLU A 112 5.07 23.43 -16.53
N ASN A 113 3.74 23.24 -16.44
CA ASN A 113 2.75 24.10 -17.09
C ASN A 113 2.79 25.53 -16.53
N MET A 114 2.97 25.70 -15.22
CA MET A 114 3.12 27.02 -14.61
C MET A 114 4.38 27.75 -15.12
N VAL A 115 5.50 27.03 -15.26
CA VAL A 115 6.73 27.59 -15.83
C VAL A 115 6.55 27.92 -17.31
N ARG A 116 5.98 27.00 -18.10
CA ARG A 116 5.71 27.20 -19.53
C ARG A 116 4.84 28.44 -19.77
N ARG A 117 3.68 28.53 -19.12
CA ARG A 117 2.77 29.69 -19.25
C ARG A 117 3.43 31.01 -18.85
N PHE A 118 4.28 30.99 -17.83
CA PHE A 118 5.07 32.16 -17.44
C PHE A 118 6.12 32.54 -18.49
N LEU A 119 6.85 31.56 -19.06
CA LEU A 119 7.84 31.77 -20.12
C LEU A 119 7.21 32.16 -21.47
N GLU A 120 5.96 31.80 -21.73
CA GLU A 120 5.20 32.19 -22.92
C GLU A 120 4.49 33.56 -22.77
N GLY A 121 4.04 33.94 -21.57
CA GLY A 121 3.29 35.17 -21.35
C GLY A 121 4.04 36.46 -21.72
N PRO A 122 3.39 37.52 -22.24
CA PRO A 122 4.08 38.73 -22.70
C PRO A 122 4.75 39.48 -21.53
N SER A 123 6.03 39.84 -21.72
CA SER A 123 6.76 40.76 -20.83
C SER A 123 7.85 41.50 -21.60
N GLY A 124 8.05 42.79 -21.27
CA GLY A 124 9.21 43.58 -21.70
C GLY A 124 10.43 43.44 -20.78
N HIS A 125 10.31 42.66 -19.70
CA HIS A 125 11.35 42.43 -18.70
C HIS A 125 12.04 41.08 -18.89
N GLN A 126 13.25 40.93 -18.34
CA GLN A 126 13.89 39.61 -18.24
C GLN A 126 13.04 38.70 -17.35
N LYS A 127 12.88 37.43 -17.74
CA LYS A 127 12.14 36.45 -16.95
C LYS A 127 13.06 35.69 -16.02
N VAL A 128 12.64 35.54 -14.77
CA VAL A 128 13.40 34.83 -13.74
C VAL A 128 12.51 33.76 -13.10
N VAL A 129 12.96 32.52 -13.11
CA VAL A 129 12.29 31.39 -12.44
C VAL A 129 13.11 31.03 -11.20
N VAL A 130 12.57 31.28 -10.00
CA VAL A 130 13.23 31.03 -8.72
C VAL A 130 12.62 29.78 -8.07
N ASN A 131 13.39 28.71 -7.97
CA ASN A 131 12.95 27.43 -7.42
C ASN A 131 13.42 27.28 -5.97
N LEU A 132 12.48 27.39 -5.03
CA LEU A 132 12.70 27.47 -3.59
C LEU A 132 12.62 26.06 -2.97
N GLY A 133 13.75 25.55 -2.50
CA GLY A 133 13.89 24.15 -2.07
C GLY A 133 13.94 23.23 -3.29
N CYS A 134 14.78 23.60 -4.26
CA CYS A 134 14.84 22.96 -5.57
C CYS A 134 15.31 21.49 -5.56
N GLY A 135 15.89 21.02 -4.46
CA GLY A 135 16.48 19.69 -4.37
C GLY A 135 17.42 19.39 -5.54
N PHE A 136 17.34 18.17 -6.07
CA PHE A 136 18.00 17.80 -7.32
C PHE A 136 17.07 17.86 -8.53
N ASP A 137 16.10 18.79 -8.55
CA ASP A 137 15.24 18.98 -9.73
C ASP A 137 16.06 19.53 -10.91
N PRO A 138 16.03 18.88 -12.10
CA PRO A 138 16.71 19.34 -13.30
C PRO A 138 15.83 20.23 -14.20
N LEU A 139 14.64 20.66 -13.76
CA LEU A 139 13.70 21.51 -14.48
C LEU A 139 14.35 22.63 -15.35
N PRO A 140 15.35 23.40 -14.87
CA PRO A 140 16.07 24.37 -15.73
C PRO A 140 16.69 23.75 -16.98
N PHE A 141 17.38 22.62 -16.83
CA PHE A 141 18.06 21.92 -17.93
C PHE A 141 17.08 21.27 -18.91
N GLN A 142 15.93 20.81 -18.41
CA GLN A 142 14.85 20.30 -19.27
C GLN A 142 14.30 21.40 -20.19
N PHE A 143 14.03 22.59 -19.65
CA PHE A 143 13.59 23.76 -20.42
C PHE A 143 14.69 24.27 -21.36
N LEU A 144 15.94 24.41 -20.90
CA LEU A 144 17.06 24.86 -21.73
C LEU A 144 17.35 23.93 -22.92
N ASN A 145 17.12 22.62 -22.77
CA ASN A 145 17.29 21.65 -23.85
C ASN A 145 16.08 21.56 -24.79
N ARG A 146 14.86 21.40 -24.25
CA ARG A 146 13.65 21.12 -25.03
C ARG A 146 12.95 22.38 -25.54
N ASP A 147 13.06 23.48 -24.80
CA ASP A 147 12.32 24.73 -24.97
C ASP A 147 13.26 25.94 -25.07
N ALA A 148 14.47 25.76 -25.63
CA ALA A 148 15.53 26.77 -25.69
C ALA A 148 15.07 28.14 -26.22
N ALA A 149 14.14 28.16 -27.19
CA ALA A 149 13.56 29.38 -27.75
C ALA A 149 12.76 30.20 -26.72
N LEU A 150 12.01 29.53 -25.83
CA LEU A 150 11.30 30.19 -24.72
C LEU A 150 12.26 30.71 -23.64
N CYS A 151 13.47 30.16 -23.59
CA CYS A 151 14.47 30.48 -22.57
C CYS A 151 15.43 31.62 -22.94
N GLN A 152 15.37 32.18 -24.16
CA GLN A 152 16.34 33.17 -24.65
C GLN A 152 16.49 34.44 -23.77
N ASN A 153 15.39 34.86 -23.13
CA ASN A 153 15.36 35.96 -22.16
C ASN A 153 14.96 35.48 -20.75
N ALA A 154 15.29 34.23 -20.42
CA ALA A 154 15.02 33.62 -19.12
C ALA A 154 16.31 33.38 -18.34
N LYS A 155 16.19 33.42 -17.01
CA LYS A 155 17.22 32.96 -16.06
C LYS A 155 16.57 32.08 -15.00
N PHE A 156 17.15 30.93 -14.75
CA PHE A 156 16.73 30.01 -13.69
C PHE A 156 17.62 30.21 -12.46
N ILE A 157 17.01 30.27 -11.28
CA ILE A 157 17.70 30.39 -9.99
C ILE A 157 17.20 29.25 -9.11
N ASP A 158 18.07 28.30 -8.82
CA ASP A 158 17.79 27.20 -7.89
C ASP A 158 18.31 27.58 -6.50
N VAL A 159 17.47 27.44 -5.47
CA VAL A 159 17.80 27.70 -4.06
C VAL A 159 17.52 26.47 -3.22
N ASP A 160 18.48 26.02 -2.42
CA ASP A 160 18.31 24.95 -1.41
C ASP A 160 19.44 25.05 -0.37
N HIS A 161 19.46 24.21 0.67
CA HIS A 161 20.52 24.22 1.68
C HIS A 161 21.92 24.04 1.06
N GLN A 162 22.92 24.77 1.59
CA GLN A 162 24.31 24.80 1.13
C GLN A 162 24.87 23.41 0.77
N GLN A 163 24.72 22.42 1.67
CA GLN A 163 25.24 21.07 1.50
C GLN A 163 24.60 20.28 0.35
N LEU A 164 23.39 20.63 -0.05
CA LEU A 164 22.67 20.02 -1.18
C LEU A 164 23.06 20.72 -2.47
N MET A 165 23.16 22.05 -2.45
CA MET A 165 23.53 22.85 -3.62
C MET A 165 24.99 22.67 -4.05
N VAL A 166 25.93 22.48 -3.12
CA VAL A 166 27.31 22.07 -3.44
C VAL A 166 27.30 20.75 -4.23
N LYS A 167 26.53 19.73 -3.79
CA LYS A 167 26.41 18.46 -4.53
C LYS A 167 25.74 18.65 -5.90
N LYS A 168 24.76 19.55 -6.01
CA LYS A 168 24.07 19.85 -7.28
C LYS A 168 25.04 20.52 -8.27
N ARG A 169 25.79 21.54 -7.83
CA ARG A 169 26.89 22.19 -8.56
C ARG A 169 27.90 21.17 -9.08
N ASP A 170 28.35 20.25 -8.23
CA ASP A 170 29.35 19.25 -8.59
C ASP A 170 28.83 18.31 -9.68
N ILE A 171 27.57 17.86 -9.59
CA ILE A 171 26.93 17.03 -10.62
C ILE A 171 26.79 17.80 -11.94
N ILE A 172 26.36 19.07 -11.90
CA ILE A 172 26.20 19.92 -13.10
C ILE A 172 27.55 20.12 -13.79
N THR A 173 28.59 20.51 -13.05
CA THR A 173 29.90 20.84 -13.59
C THR A 173 30.68 19.62 -14.11
N GLN A 174 30.51 18.46 -13.49
CA GLN A 174 31.15 17.19 -13.91
C GLN A 174 30.39 16.48 -15.03
N CYS A 175 29.15 16.89 -15.36
CA CYS A 175 28.34 16.29 -16.41
C CYS A 175 28.31 17.18 -17.67
N PRO A 176 28.96 16.80 -18.78
CA PRO A 176 28.93 17.58 -20.02
C PRO A 176 27.51 17.90 -20.50
N THR A 177 26.57 16.93 -20.44
CA THR A 177 25.17 17.12 -20.85
C THR A 177 24.42 18.19 -20.05
N LEU A 178 24.85 18.50 -18.82
CA LEU A 178 24.28 19.59 -18.01
C LEU A 178 25.08 20.89 -18.19
N ARG A 179 26.40 20.81 -18.11
CA ARG A 179 27.32 21.94 -18.22
C ARG A 179 27.24 22.63 -19.58
N ASP A 180 27.15 21.86 -20.67
CA ASP A 180 27.24 22.38 -22.03
C ASP A 180 25.93 23.07 -22.50
N LEU A 181 24.88 23.04 -21.65
CA LEU A 181 23.66 23.87 -21.77
C LEU A 181 23.83 25.28 -21.17
N LEU A 182 24.95 25.57 -20.51
CA LEU A 182 25.20 26.82 -19.79
C LEU A 182 26.36 27.61 -20.43
N SER A 183 26.19 28.92 -20.57
CA SER A 183 27.24 29.85 -21.02
C SER A 183 27.79 30.70 -19.87
N ASP A 184 29.06 31.11 -20.01
CA ASP A 184 29.79 31.94 -19.04
C ASP A 184 29.81 31.38 -17.60
N VAL A 185 30.00 30.06 -17.46
CA VAL A 185 29.99 29.36 -16.17
C VAL A 185 31.13 29.82 -15.27
N GLN A 186 30.77 30.37 -14.11
CA GLN A 186 31.64 30.82 -13.03
C GLN A 186 31.33 30.02 -11.76
N LEU A 187 32.38 29.58 -11.07
CA LEU A 187 32.32 28.86 -9.81
C LEU A 187 33.01 29.66 -8.71
N THR A 188 32.41 29.60 -7.53
CA THR A 188 32.82 30.29 -6.30
C THR A 188 33.23 29.28 -5.22
N PRO A 189 33.93 29.72 -4.16
CA PRO A 189 34.15 28.93 -2.95
C PRO A 189 32.87 28.30 -2.38
N GLU A 190 32.98 27.11 -1.79
CA GLU A 190 31.86 26.41 -1.12
C GLU A 190 31.32 27.14 0.14
N THR A 191 32.02 28.18 0.59
CA THR A 191 31.63 29.07 1.68
C THR A 191 30.66 30.16 1.26
N ASP A 192 30.53 30.42 -0.04
CA ASP A 192 29.74 31.53 -0.57
C ASP A 192 28.32 31.03 -0.88
N SER A 193 27.31 31.86 -0.64
CA SER A 193 25.90 31.49 -0.84
C SER A 193 25.59 31.28 -2.33
N ILE A 194 26.17 32.08 -3.24
CA ILE A 194 26.06 31.87 -4.69
C ILE A 194 27.17 30.90 -5.08
N LEU A 195 26.82 29.68 -5.53
CA LEU A 195 27.75 28.54 -5.73
C LEU A 195 28.10 28.24 -7.21
N LEU A 196 27.20 28.62 -8.12
CA LEU A 196 27.35 28.48 -9.57
C LEU A 196 26.62 29.65 -10.23
N ARG A 197 27.28 30.33 -11.16
CA ARG A 197 26.67 31.40 -11.97
C ARG A 197 26.93 31.14 -13.45
N SER A 198 25.89 31.20 -14.27
CA SER A 198 25.94 31.24 -15.73
C SER A 198 25.01 32.34 -16.23
N LYS A 199 24.95 32.56 -17.54
CA LYS A 199 23.97 33.47 -18.14
C LYS A 199 22.52 32.99 -17.93
N GLU A 200 22.29 31.69 -18.05
CA GLU A 200 20.99 31.01 -18.02
C GLU A 200 20.60 30.48 -16.63
N TYR A 201 21.57 30.11 -15.80
CA TYR A 201 21.34 29.37 -14.55
C TYR A 201 22.20 29.89 -13.40
N VAL A 202 21.63 29.89 -12.19
CA VAL A 202 22.34 30.19 -10.95
C VAL A 202 21.94 29.20 -9.87
N GLY A 203 22.93 28.63 -9.17
CA GLY A 203 22.73 27.81 -7.98
C GLY A 203 23.10 28.59 -6.73
N ILE A 204 22.15 28.77 -5.81
CA ILE A 204 22.33 29.44 -4.53
C ILE A 204 22.14 28.41 -3.40
N GLY A 205 23.17 28.20 -2.60
CA GLY A 205 23.04 27.57 -1.29
C GLY A 205 22.62 28.61 -0.24
N CYS A 206 21.48 28.40 0.42
CA CYS A 206 20.94 29.31 1.43
C CYS A 206 19.89 28.57 2.28
N ASP A 207 19.74 28.92 3.55
CA ASP A 207 18.56 28.51 4.31
C ASP A 207 17.39 29.45 3.97
N LEU A 208 16.26 28.89 3.50
CA LEU A 208 15.07 29.68 3.18
C LEU A 208 14.45 30.39 4.41
N GLY A 209 14.85 30.02 5.62
CA GLY A 209 14.51 30.74 6.85
C GLY A 209 15.34 32.01 7.07
N ASP A 210 16.54 32.14 6.49
CA ASP A 210 17.36 33.35 6.55
C ASP A 210 17.04 34.27 5.36
N LEU A 211 16.01 35.09 5.54
CA LEU A 211 15.59 36.06 4.53
C LEU A 211 16.63 37.15 4.26
N SER A 212 17.60 37.38 5.17
CA SER A 212 18.65 38.38 4.97
C SER A 212 19.76 37.85 4.07
N GLU A 213 20.17 36.60 4.25
CA GLU A 213 21.09 35.93 3.33
C GLU A 213 20.44 35.73 1.96
N LEU A 214 19.18 35.30 1.92
CA LEU A 214 18.43 35.08 0.68
C LEU A 214 18.30 36.37 -0.14
N ASP A 215 17.96 37.50 0.50
CA ASP A 215 17.85 38.81 -0.17
C ASP A 215 19.21 39.27 -0.74
N ALA A 216 20.28 39.13 0.04
CA ALA A 216 21.63 39.47 -0.41
C ALA A 216 22.10 38.60 -1.58
N ALA A 217 21.84 37.30 -1.55
CA ALA A 217 22.20 36.36 -2.59
C ALA A 217 21.40 36.59 -3.89
N LEU A 218 20.08 36.82 -3.77
CA LEU A 218 19.20 37.12 -4.91
C LEU A 218 19.55 38.48 -5.55
N SER A 219 19.69 39.54 -4.75
CA SER A 219 20.07 40.87 -5.23
C SER A 219 21.49 40.90 -5.84
N GLY A 220 22.40 40.05 -5.37
CA GLY A 220 23.75 39.91 -5.92
C GLY A 220 23.83 39.21 -7.28
N VAL A 221 22.72 38.67 -7.80
CA VAL A 221 22.67 37.86 -9.04
C VAL A 221 22.09 38.60 -10.24
N ILE A 222 21.10 39.48 -10.01
CA ILE A 222 20.37 40.22 -11.04
C ILE A 222 19.61 41.39 -10.41
N GLY A 223 19.41 42.48 -11.16
CA GLY A 223 18.46 43.54 -10.79
C GLY A 223 17.01 43.02 -10.89
N LEU A 224 16.55 42.37 -9.82
CA LEU A 224 15.22 41.76 -9.75
C LEU A 224 14.08 42.80 -9.85
N ASP A 225 14.36 44.05 -9.48
CA ASP A 225 13.43 45.19 -9.54
C ASP A 225 12.86 45.46 -10.96
N GLN A 226 13.58 45.02 -12.00
CA GLN A 226 13.18 45.11 -13.40
C GLN A 226 13.00 43.74 -14.08
N ALA A 227 12.76 42.68 -13.31
CA ALA A 227 12.50 41.33 -13.81
C ALA A 227 11.02 40.92 -13.64
N SER A 228 10.50 40.15 -14.60
CA SER A 228 9.32 39.31 -14.34
C SER A 228 9.79 38.08 -13.56
N ILE A 229 9.13 37.75 -12.45
CA ILE A 229 9.56 36.64 -11.56
C ILE A 229 8.45 35.60 -11.42
N LEU A 230 8.81 34.31 -11.50
CA LEU A 230 8.02 33.18 -11.02
C LEU A 230 8.78 32.47 -9.90
N CYS A 231 8.23 32.48 -8.70
CA CYS A 231 8.70 31.67 -7.59
C CYS A 231 8.01 30.29 -7.63
N ILE A 232 8.74 29.21 -7.37
CA ILE A 232 8.22 27.85 -7.27
C ILE A 232 8.57 27.30 -5.89
N ALA A 233 7.61 26.69 -5.21
CA ALA A 233 7.84 25.86 -4.03
C ALA A 233 7.05 24.55 -4.19
N GLU A 234 7.75 23.46 -4.52
CA GLU A 234 7.13 22.17 -4.83
C GLU A 234 7.38 21.14 -3.72
N VAL A 235 6.51 21.15 -2.70
CA VAL A 235 6.63 20.34 -1.47
C VAL A 235 7.98 20.61 -0.79
N SER A 236 8.27 21.89 -0.55
CA SER A 236 9.49 22.38 0.10
C SER A 236 9.17 23.19 1.36
N ILE A 237 8.43 24.30 1.22
CA ILE A 237 8.15 25.22 2.34
C ILE A 237 7.18 24.65 3.39
N THR A 238 6.45 23.58 3.07
CA THR A 238 5.62 22.80 4.02
C THR A 238 6.44 22.19 5.17
N TYR A 239 7.73 21.92 4.96
CA TYR A 239 8.65 21.41 6.00
C TYR A 239 9.24 22.52 6.88
N MET A 240 9.10 23.80 6.51
CA MET A 240 9.56 24.92 7.33
C MET A 240 8.55 25.19 8.45
N GLU A 241 9.03 25.67 9.61
CA GLU A 241 8.15 26.24 10.62
C GLU A 241 7.27 27.34 10.01
N VAL A 242 5.99 27.35 10.38
CA VAL A 242 4.98 28.04 9.56
C VAL A 242 5.22 29.54 9.52
N GLU A 243 5.75 30.11 10.60
CA GLU A 243 6.12 31.53 10.71
C GLU A 243 7.25 31.92 9.74
N LEU A 244 8.19 31.02 9.47
CA LEU A 244 9.27 31.22 8.49
C LEU A 244 8.74 31.10 7.06
N ALA A 245 7.93 30.09 6.77
CA ALA A 245 7.27 29.95 5.47
C ALA A 245 6.34 31.16 5.17
N ASP A 246 5.59 31.63 6.17
CA ASP A 246 4.75 32.83 6.05
C ASP A 246 5.60 34.10 5.86
N ALA A 247 6.79 34.18 6.46
CA ALA A 247 7.72 35.29 6.27
C ALA A 247 8.31 35.29 4.85
N LEU A 248 8.68 34.12 4.32
CA LEU A 248 9.13 33.95 2.94
C LEU A 248 8.03 34.35 1.93
N ILE A 249 6.78 33.90 2.13
CA ILE A 249 5.64 34.28 1.28
C ILE A 249 5.37 35.80 1.32
N ARG A 250 5.62 36.47 2.45
CA ARG A 250 5.57 37.95 2.58
C ARG A 250 6.79 38.67 2.00
N PHE A 251 7.89 37.98 1.78
CA PHE A 251 9.14 38.54 1.27
C PHE A 251 9.17 38.54 -0.26
N MET A 252 8.88 37.40 -0.91
CA MET A 252 8.95 37.26 -2.37
C MET A 252 8.22 38.33 -3.21
N PRO A 253 7.00 38.83 -2.87
CA PRO A 253 6.34 39.85 -3.70
C PRO A 253 7.00 41.23 -3.65
N LYS A 254 8.05 41.42 -2.84
CA LYS A 254 8.84 42.67 -2.77
C LYS A 254 10.02 42.70 -3.75
N LEU A 255 10.38 41.57 -4.36
CA LEU A 255 11.55 41.45 -5.24
C LEU A 255 11.39 42.20 -6.57
N SER A 256 10.16 42.40 -7.03
CA SER A 256 9.83 43.08 -8.29
C SER A 256 8.40 43.65 -8.25
N ASN A 257 8.09 44.53 -9.19
CA ASN A 257 6.71 44.93 -9.51
C ASN A 257 5.92 43.86 -10.29
N ASP A 258 6.57 42.76 -10.71
CA ASP A 258 5.93 41.64 -11.41
C ASP A 258 6.40 40.28 -10.86
N VAL A 259 5.77 39.83 -9.77
CA VAL A 259 6.04 38.52 -9.14
C VAL A 259 4.80 37.61 -9.20
N ASN A 260 5.06 36.36 -9.53
CA ASN A 260 4.11 35.25 -9.52
C ASN A 260 4.63 34.15 -8.59
N PHE A 261 3.74 33.34 -8.01
CA PHE A 261 4.09 32.21 -7.14
C PHE A 261 3.34 30.94 -7.58
N CYS A 262 4.07 29.83 -7.64
CA CYS A 262 3.59 28.48 -7.85
C CYS A 262 3.89 27.67 -6.58
N LEU A 263 2.86 27.31 -5.81
CA LEU A 263 2.98 26.45 -4.64
C LEU A 263 2.30 25.11 -4.94
N LEU A 264 3.01 23.99 -4.72
CA LEU A 264 2.42 22.66 -4.81
C LEU A 264 2.68 21.90 -3.51
N GLU A 265 1.63 21.66 -2.71
CA GLU A 265 1.74 21.07 -1.36
C GLU A 265 0.54 20.16 -1.00
N GLN A 266 0.61 19.52 0.17
CA GLN A 266 -0.48 18.73 0.75
C GLN A 266 -1.50 19.62 1.47
N TYR A 267 -2.76 19.20 1.49
CA TYR A 267 -3.81 19.77 2.35
C TYR A 267 -4.75 18.67 2.87
N PHE A 268 -5.67 19.04 3.75
CA PHE A 268 -6.67 18.13 4.32
C PHE A 268 -8.06 18.51 3.83
N PRO A 269 -8.53 18.01 2.66
CA PRO A 269 -9.88 18.30 2.17
C PRO A 269 -10.95 17.94 3.20
N GLU A 270 -10.74 16.86 3.93
CA GLU A 270 -11.66 16.26 4.91
C GLU A 270 -11.06 16.14 6.32
N GLY A 271 -10.11 17.03 6.64
CA GLY A 271 -9.41 17.04 7.93
C GLY A 271 -8.36 15.91 8.10
N PRO A 272 -7.53 15.99 9.15
CA PRO A 272 -6.44 15.04 9.39
C PRO A 272 -6.91 13.63 9.79
N HIS A 273 -8.19 13.49 10.17
CA HIS A 273 -8.80 12.22 10.58
C HIS A 273 -9.40 11.43 9.42
N HIS A 274 -9.47 12.01 8.22
CA HIS A 274 -9.83 11.26 7.02
C HIS A 274 -8.81 10.10 6.80
N PRO A 275 -9.24 8.85 6.54
CA PRO A 275 -8.34 7.69 6.53
C PRO A 275 -7.07 7.83 5.67
N PHE A 276 -7.18 8.40 4.47
CA PHE A 276 -6.02 8.65 3.61
C PHE A 276 -5.06 9.67 4.25
N ALA A 277 -5.58 10.78 4.78
CA ALA A 277 -4.80 11.81 5.45
C ALA A 277 -4.08 11.26 6.70
N ALA A 278 -4.77 10.44 7.49
CA ALA A 278 -4.20 9.79 8.67
C ALA A 278 -3.03 8.86 8.31
N VAL A 279 -3.12 8.09 7.21
CA VAL A 279 -2.00 7.26 6.73
C VAL A 279 -0.86 8.09 6.16
N MET A 280 -1.15 9.10 5.36
CA MET A 280 -0.16 10.05 4.83
C MET A 280 0.65 10.68 5.98
N MET A 281 -0.04 11.26 6.98
CA MET A 281 0.61 11.87 8.13
C MET A 281 1.37 10.84 8.99
N LYS A 282 0.85 9.62 9.15
CA LYS A 282 1.57 8.53 9.83
C LYS A 282 2.86 8.14 9.11
N ASP A 283 2.97 8.35 7.80
CA ASP A 283 4.23 8.14 7.06
C ASP A 283 5.21 9.28 7.27
N PHE A 284 4.78 10.54 7.09
CA PHE A 284 5.62 11.72 7.35
C PHE A 284 6.12 11.80 8.80
N LEU A 285 5.32 11.37 9.79
CA LEU A 285 5.74 11.31 11.20
C LEU A 285 6.80 10.24 11.51
N LYS A 286 7.13 9.33 10.57
CA LYS A 286 8.31 8.45 10.70
C LYS A 286 9.60 9.18 10.34
N LEU A 287 9.51 10.27 9.59
CA LEU A 287 10.64 11.09 9.16
C LEU A 287 10.89 12.20 10.21
N PRO A 288 12.14 12.64 10.44
CA PRO A 288 12.42 13.76 11.35
C PRO A 288 12.03 15.16 10.80
N CYS A 289 11.12 15.22 9.82
CA CYS A 289 10.70 16.43 9.10
C CYS A 289 9.16 16.39 8.87
N PRO A 290 8.36 16.84 9.86
CA PRO A 290 6.90 16.84 9.74
C PRO A 290 6.41 17.92 8.75
N LEU A 291 5.15 17.81 8.32
CA LEU A 291 4.49 18.85 7.52
C LEU A 291 3.89 19.89 8.48
N HIS A 292 4.39 21.12 8.48
CA HIS A 292 3.95 22.16 9.42
C HIS A 292 2.75 22.95 8.87
N SER A 293 2.83 23.41 7.61
CA SER A 293 1.81 24.30 7.01
C SER A 293 0.41 23.67 6.98
N VAL A 294 0.33 22.35 6.77
CA VAL A 294 -0.93 21.58 6.65
C VAL A 294 -1.83 21.65 7.90
N HIS A 295 -1.25 21.90 9.08
CA HIS A 295 -1.98 22.01 10.34
C HIS A 295 -2.56 23.40 10.59
N LYS A 296 -1.90 24.46 10.10
CA LYS A 296 -2.35 25.86 10.24
C LYS A 296 -3.33 26.27 9.13
N TYR A 297 -3.14 25.71 7.93
CA TYR A 297 -3.91 26.04 6.73
C TYR A 297 -4.53 24.77 6.09
N PRO A 298 -5.42 24.03 6.78
CA PRO A 298 -5.90 22.73 6.30
C PRO A 298 -6.71 22.78 4.99
N SER A 299 -7.25 23.93 4.57
CA SER A 299 -8.08 24.08 3.36
C SER A 299 -7.48 24.99 2.28
N LEU A 300 -7.85 24.76 1.03
CA LEU A 300 -7.46 25.59 -0.13
C LEU A 300 -7.77 27.08 0.08
N ARG A 301 -8.96 27.41 0.62
CA ARG A 301 -9.37 28.79 0.91
C ARG A 301 -8.45 29.48 1.92
N GLN A 302 -7.97 28.74 2.92
CA GLN A 302 -7.01 29.25 3.90
C GLN A 302 -5.63 29.46 3.27
N HIS A 303 -5.18 28.60 2.35
CA HIS A 303 -3.97 28.85 1.55
C HIS A 303 -4.12 30.09 0.65
N GLU A 304 -5.27 30.31 0.00
CA GLU A 304 -5.48 31.57 -0.75
C GLU A 304 -5.46 32.80 0.17
N GLN A 305 -6.08 32.71 1.35
CA GLN A 305 -6.07 33.78 2.36
C GLN A 305 -4.67 34.04 2.92
N ARG A 306 -3.85 33.00 3.12
CA ARG A 306 -2.43 33.09 3.51
C ARG A 306 -1.63 33.94 2.53
N PHE A 307 -1.83 33.74 1.22
CA PHE A 307 -1.20 34.56 0.19
C PHE A 307 -1.78 35.99 0.14
N ARG A 308 -3.11 36.15 0.08
CA ARG A 308 -3.74 37.49 0.03
C ARG A 308 -3.36 38.35 1.24
N GLY A 309 -3.35 37.78 2.45
CA GLY A 309 -2.90 38.43 3.67
C GLY A 309 -1.38 38.69 3.75
N SER A 310 -0.61 38.13 2.82
CA SER A 310 0.84 38.30 2.71
C SER A 310 1.27 39.27 1.59
N GLY A 311 0.32 40.03 1.02
CA GLY A 311 0.58 41.06 0.01
C GLY A 311 0.37 40.63 -1.45
N TRP A 312 -0.18 39.43 -1.69
CA TRP A 312 -0.49 38.96 -3.04
C TRP A 312 -1.89 39.42 -3.48
N THR A 313 -1.97 40.16 -4.59
CA THR A 313 -3.24 40.68 -5.13
C THR A 313 -4.21 39.54 -5.47
N ASN A 314 -3.72 38.53 -6.18
CA ASN A 314 -4.45 37.32 -6.54
C ASN A 314 -3.80 36.11 -5.86
N ALA A 315 -4.64 35.17 -5.48
CA ALA A 315 -4.26 33.79 -5.18
C ALA A 315 -5.44 32.90 -5.59
N LYS A 316 -5.17 31.77 -6.24
CA LYS A 316 -6.16 30.76 -6.59
C LYS A 316 -5.55 29.38 -6.35
N ALA A 317 -6.21 28.58 -5.53
CA ALA A 317 -5.85 27.19 -5.30
C ALA A 317 -6.86 26.24 -5.96
N THR A 318 -6.33 25.17 -6.54
CA THR A 318 -7.06 24.10 -7.23
C THR A 318 -6.41 22.77 -6.86
N ASN A 319 -7.19 21.74 -6.53
CA ASN A 319 -6.61 20.45 -6.18
C ASN A 319 -6.13 19.68 -7.44
N LEU A 320 -5.22 18.72 -7.31
CA LEU A 320 -4.68 18.03 -8.50
C LEU A 320 -5.74 17.16 -9.20
N TRP A 321 -6.79 16.71 -8.52
CA TRP A 321 -7.89 15.94 -9.14
C TRP A 321 -8.79 16.84 -10.01
N GLU A 322 -9.05 18.07 -9.58
CA GLU A 322 -9.66 19.11 -10.44
C GLU A 322 -8.79 19.37 -11.69
N LEU A 323 -7.48 19.55 -11.52
CA LEU A 323 -6.57 19.75 -12.66
C LEU A 323 -6.50 18.54 -13.60
N TRP A 324 -6.56 17.31 -13.06
CA TRP A 324 -6.67 16.11 -13.90
C TRP A 324 -7.94 16.13 -14.75
N ASN A 325 -9.08 16.55 -14.18
CA ASN A 325 -10.38 16.56 -14.84
C ASN A 325 -10.63 17.80 -15.74
N ASP A 326 -9.85 18.87 -15.60
CA ASP A 326 -9.90 20.05 -16.47
C ASP A 326 -9.32 19.73 -17.88
N PRO A 327 -10.15 19.73 -18.95
CA PRO A 327 -9.71 19.42 -20.31
C PRO A 327 -8.77 20.49 -20.91
N THR A 328 -8.71 21.69 -20.33
CA THR A 328 -7.77 22.75 -20.72
C THR A 328 -6.37 22.56 -20.10
N PHE A 329 -6.26 21.71 -19.08
CA PHE A 329 -5.02 21.41 -18.38
C PHE A 329 -4.46 20.00 -18.68
N VAL A 330 -5.31 18.96 -18.75
CA VAL A 330 -4.98 17.66 -19.37
C VAL A 330 -6.03 17.33 -20.42
N THR A 331 -5.65 17.25 -21.69
CA THR A 331 -6.60 16.94 -22.77
C THR A 331 -7.05 15.48 -22.72
N GLU A 332 -8.16 15.17 -23.41
CA GLU A 332 -8.65 13.80 -23.55
C GLU A 332 -7.59 12.87 -24.19
N ASP A 333 -6.93 13.34 -25.24
CA ASP A 333 -5.84 12.61 -25.92
C ASP A 333 -4.64 12.36 -25.00
N GLU A 334 -4.28 13.34 -24.17
CA GLU A 334 -3.21 13.15 -23.18
C GLU A 334 -3.58 12.09 -22.15
N ARG A 335 -4.79 12.14 -21.57
CA ARG A 335 -5.26 11.09 -20.63
C ARG A 335 -5.25 9.71 -21.27
N LEU A 336 -5.74 9.58 -22.52
CA LEU A 336 -5.70 8.32 -23.28
C LEU A 336 -4.27 7.83 -23.53
N SER A 337 -3.34 8.74 -23.86
CA SER A 337 -1.94 8.36 -24.13
C SER A 337 -1.29 7.67 -22.92
N LEU A 338 -1.63 8.09 -21.69
CA LEU A 338 -1.08 7.50 -20.46
C LEU A 338 -1.53 6.06 -20.23
N ASP A 339 -2.72 5.66 -20.70
CA ASP A 339 -3.21 4.27 -20.63
C ASP A 339 -2.48 3.35 -21.63
N SER A 340 -1.85 3.90 -22.68
CA SER A 340 -0.98 3.14 -23.60
C SER A 340 0.45 2.92 -23.06
N ILE A 341 0.88 3.74 -22.09
CA ILE A 341 2.22 3.68 -21.48
C ILE A 341 2.29 2.60 -20.40
N GLU A 342 1.34 2.57 -19.47
CA GLU A 342 1.20 1.46 -18.51
C GLU A 342 -0.25 1.26 -18.06
N ALA A 343 -0.65 0.00 -17.90
CA ALA A 343 -1.98 -0.40 -17.48
C ALA A 343 -2.32 0.12 -16.07
N PHE A 344 -3.54 0.63 -15.91
CA PHE A 344 -3.95 1.36 -14.71
C PHE A 344 -5.36 0.98 -14.25
N ASP A 345 -5.46 0.43 -13.02
CA ASP A 345 -6.70 0.06 -12.35
C ASP A 345 -6.91 0.74 -10.97
N GLU A 346 -5.99 1.62 -10.55
CA GLU A 346 -5.92 2.20 -9.19
C GLU A 346 -6.62 3.59 -9.07
N TRP A 347 -7.81 3.75 -9.68
CA TRP A 347 -8.46 5.05 -9.89
C TRP A 347 -8.93 5.76 -8.62
N GLU A 348 -9.55 5.06 -7.68
CA GLU A 348 -9.99 5.66 -6.41
C GLU A 348 -8.78 6.14 -5.58
N GLU A 349 -7.68 5.38 -5.58
CA GLU A 349 -6.45 5.78 -4.88
C GLU A 349 -5.80 7.01 -5.52
N PHE A 350 -5.86 7.14 -6.84
CA PHE A 350 -5.36 8.28 -7.58
C PHE A 350 -6.19 9.54 -7.32
N ALA A 351 -7.51 9.43 -7.35
CA ALA A 351 -8.43 10.51 -6.99
C ALA A 351 -8.21 10.96 -5.53
N LEU A 352 -8.01 10.03 -4.59
CA LEU A 352 -7.66 10.35 -3.20
C LEU A 352 -6.32 11.09 -3.11
N PHE A 353 -5.24 10.59 -3.72
CA PHE A 353 -3.94 11.27 -3.74
C PHE A 353 -4.03 12.68 -4.31
N ALA A 354 -4.65 12.80 -5.48
CA ALA A 354 -4.74 14.05 -6.23
C ALA A 354 -5.67 15.07 -5.52
N SER A 355 -6.66 14.60 -4.76
CA SER A 355 -7.50 15.45 -3.89
C SER A 355 -6.82 15.88 -2.58
N HIS A 356 -5.71 15.26 -2.17
CA HIS A 356 -4.94 15.68 -0.98
C HIS A 356 -3.72 16.54 -1.33
N HIS A 357 -3.50 16.83 -2.62
CA HIS A 357 -2.46 17.73 -3.11
C HIS A 357 -3.12 18.86 -3.89
N PHE A 358 -2.51 20.05 -3.88
CA PHE A 358 -3.03 21.20 -4.61
C PHE A 358 -1.92 21.97 -5.31
N LEU A 359 -2.32 22.71 -6.35
CA LEU A 359 -1.53 23.76 -6.99
C LEU A 359 -2.17 25.10 -6.63
N LEU A 360 -1.37 26.05 -6.15
CA LEU A 360 -1.77 27.44 -5.95
C LEU A 360 -0.94 28.33 -6.86
N SER A 361 -1.65 29.17 -7.62
CA SER A 361 -1.09 30.27 -8.41
C SER A 361 -1.42 31.59 -7.71
N ALA A 362 -0.42 32.43 -7.48
CA ALA A 362 -0.59 33.78 -6.94
C ALA A 362 0.16 34.81 -7.78
N SER A 363 -0.34 36.04 -7.83
CA SER A 363 0.30 37.15 -8.56
C SER A 363 -0.03 38.51 -7.94
N ILE A 364 0.84 39.49 -8.14
CA ILE A 364 0.62 40.87 -7.69
C ILE A 364 -0.06 41.77 -8.74
N ARG A 365 -0.12 41.33 -10.01
CA ARG A 365 -0.91 41.99 -11.08
C ARG A 365 -2.41 41.97 -10.74
N LYS A 366 -3.20 42.93 -11.25
CA LYS A 366 -4.67 42.91 -11.18
C LYS A 366 -5.26 42.24 -12.43
N THR A 367 -6.31 41.43 -12.27
CA THR A 367 -7.01 40.72 -13.36
C THR A 367 -8.41 41.28 -13.58
N THR A 368 -8.81 41.39 -14.85
CA THR A 368 -10.19 41.64 -15.28
C THR A 368 -10.93 40.31 -15.47
N ALA A 369 -12.24 40.27 -15.17
CA ALA A 369 -13.04 39.04 -15.15
C ALA A 369 -13.84 38.81 -16.44
N GLU A 370 -14.14 37.55 -16.76
CA GLU A 370 -15.00 37.11 -17.85
C GLU A 370 -16.07 36.10 -17.35
N SER A 371 -17.13 35.90 -18.14
CA SER A 371 -18.43 35.32 -17.72
C SER A 371 -18.92 34.17 -18.61
N GLU A 372 -19.73 33.26 -18.05
CA GLU A 372 -20.28 32.06 -18.72
C GLU A 372 -21.57 32.32 -19.55
N PRO A 373 -21.88 31.49 -20.57
CA PRO A 373 -23.11 31.55 -21.39
C PRO A 373 -24.19 30.48 -21.04
N PRO A 374 -25.43 30.57 -21.57
CA PRO A 374 -26.60 29.78 -21.12
C PRO A 374 -27.17 28.74 -22.13
N ASP A 375 -28.09 27.89 -21.65
CA ASP A 375 -28.86 26.85 -22.37
C ASP A 375 -30.22 27.33 -22.96
N GLU A 376 -30.80 26.56 -23.89
CA GLU A 376 -32.18 26.70 -24.42
C GLU A 376 -32.95 25.36 -24.54
N SER A 377 -34.29 25.42 -24.49
CA SER A 377 -35.22 24.33 -24.13
C SER A 377 -36.26 23.94 -25.22
N GLY A 378 -36.90 22.76 -25.12
CA GLY A 378 -38.15 22.43 -25.85
C GLY A 378 -38.81 21.06 -25.53
N GLU A 379 -40.14 21.00 -25.39
CA GLU A 379 -40.95 19.84 -24.89
C GLU A 379 -41.90 19.20 -25.95
N ALA A 380 -42.37 17.95 -25.71
CA ALA A 380 -43.79 17.45 -25.83
C ALA A 380 -43.90 15.88 -25.89
N LEU A 381 -44.57 15.16 -24.94
CA LEU A 381 -45.98 14.65 -24.91
C LEU A 381 -46.37 13.57 -25.97
N ILE A 382 -47.05 12.40 -25.76
CA ILE A 382 -47.38 11.43 -24.66
C ILE A 382 -47.67 10.02 -25.34
N GLU A 383 -47.71 8.81 -24.73
CA GLU A 383 -48.81 8.09 -24.01
C GLU A 383 -48.38 6.62 -23.64
N PRO A 384 -49.06 5.87 -22.73
CA PRO A 384 -48.58 4.59 -22.17
C PRO A 384 -49.35 3.31 -22.57
N MET A 385 -48.68 2.14 -22.56
CA MET A 385 -49.36 0.84 -22.40
C MET A 385 -48.49 -0.22 -21.69
N ASN A 386 -49.14 -1.12 -20.95
CA ASN A 386 -48.55 -2.07 -20.00
C ASN A 386 -48.41 -3.48 -20.61
N LEU A 387 -47.25 -4.12 -20.48
CA LEU A 387 -46.99 -5.48 -20.98
C LEU A 387 -46.44 -6.38 -19.86
N GLY A 388 -47.34 -7.14 -19.24
CA GLY A 388 -47.00 -8.16 -18.24
C GLY A 388 -46.39 -9.43 -18.83
N GLY A 389 -45.70 -10.18 -17.97
CA GLY A 389 -45.11 -11.49 -18.27
C GLY A 389 -44.10 -11.87 -17.18
N ASN A 390 -44.17 -13.10 -16.66
CA ASN A 390 -43.42 -13.57 -15.50
C ASN A 390 -41.94 -13.95 -15.80
N ASP A 391 -41.33 -13.36 -16.83
CA ASP A 391 -39.95 -13.65 -17.24
C ASP A 391 -38.95 -12.76 -16.47
N ALA A 392 -37.98 -13.38 -15.80
CA ALA A 392 -36.92 -12.66 -15.08
C ALA A 392 -35.77 -12.27 -16.03
N TYR A 393 -35.39 -10.99 -16.00
CA TYR A 393 -34.32 -10.43 -16.81
C TYR A 393 -33.21 -9.81 -15.95
N VAL A 394 -31.99 -9.75 -16.48
CA VAL A 394 -30.87 -8.96 -15.94
C VAL A 394 -30.46 -7.92 -16.98
N LEU A 395 -30.42 -6.64 -16.60
CA LEU A 395 -29.99 -5.52 -17.44
C LEU A 395 -28.61 -5.03 -16.99
N ILE A 396 -27.71 -4.82 -17.95
CA ILE A 396 -26.36 -4.27 -17.74
C ILE A 396 -26.09 -3.19 -18.77
N TYR A 397 -25.31 -2.18 -18.39
CA TYR A 397 -24.90 -1.08 -19.25
C TYR A 397 -23.39 -0.82 -19.14
N GLY A 398 -22.75 -0.66 -20.30
CA GLY A 398 -21.36 -0.25 -20.42
C GLY A 398 -20.33 -1.28 -19.92
N GLY A 399 -19.26 -0.79 -19.29
CA GLY A 399 -18.10 -1.58 -18.84
C GLY A 399 -16.83 -1.27 -19.63
N LYS A 400 -15.67 -1.75 -19.14
CA LYS A 400 -14.34 -1.60 -19.76
C LYS A 400 -13.82 -2.98 -20.21
N THR A 401 -13.39 -3.10 -21.46
CA THR A 401 -12.81 -4.33 -22.02
C THR A 401 -11.38 -4.54 -21.51
N ASN A 402 -10.81 -5.73 -21.73
CA ASN A 402 -9.41 -6.00 -21.38
C ASN A 402 -8.40 -5.14 -22.18
N ASN A 403 -8.81 -4.58 -23.32
CA ASN A 403 -7.99 -3.68 -24.15
C ASN A 403 -8.10 -2.21 -23.71
N GLY A 404 -8.96 -1.92 -22.73
CA GLY A 404 -9.22 -0.57 -22.24
C GLY A 404 -10.37 0.16 -22.92
N ASP A 405 -10.98 -0.42 -23.95
CA ASP A 405 -12.17 0.16 -24.60
C ASP A 405 -13.33 0.24 -23.61
N VAL A 406 -14.02 1.37 -23.58
CA VAL A 406 -15.20 1.56 -22.73
C VAL A 406 -16.45 1.48 -23.60
N SER A 407 -17.42 0.66 -23.19
CA SER A 407 -18.66 0.43 -23.92
C SER A 407 -19.76 1.40 -23.48
N GLY A 408 -20.65 1.74 -24.42
CA GLY A 408 -21.94 2.39 -24.17
C GLY A 408 -23.13 1.50 -24.53
N THR A 409 -22.89 0.19 -24.66
CA THR A 409 -23.88 -0.80 -25.09
C THR A 409 -24.71 -1.29 -23.89
N TRP A 410 -25.99 -1.56 -24.13
CA TRP A 410 -26.91 -2.17 -23.17
C TRP A 410 -27.05 -3.66 -23.45
N PHE A 411 -27.02 -4.48 -22.41
CA PHE A 411 -27.13 -5.94 -22.50
C PHE A 411 -28.25 -6.45 -21.60
N LEU A 412 -29.08 -7.33 -22.16
CA LEU A 412 -30.20 -7.98 -21.48
C LEU A 412 -29.96 -9.50 -21.45
N TRP A 413 -30.02 -10.10 -20.27
CA TRP A 413 -29.99 -11.56 -20.10
C TRP A 413 -31.33 -12.09 -19.63
N ASN A 414 -31.68 -13.29 -20.08
CA ASN A 414 -32.70 -14.13 -19.48
C ASN A 414 -32.34 -15.61 -19.69
N VAL A 415 -33.03 -16.50 -18.96
CA VAL A 415 -32.78 -17.94 -18.95
C VAL A 415 -32.93 -18.57 -20.34
N SER A 416 -33.91 -18.14 -21.15
CA SER A 416 -34.27 -18.81 -22.41
C SER A 416 -33.47 -18.32 -23.63
N LYS A 417 -32.95 -17.09 -23.62
CA LYS A 417 -32.24 -16.48 -24.75
C LYS A 417 -30.77 -16.16 -24.50
N GLY A 418 -30.28 -16.33 -23.26
CA GLY A 418 -28.94 -15.92 -22.89
C GLY A 418 -28.78 -14.39 -22.90
N TRP A 419 -27.54 -13.92 -23.09
CA TRP A 419 -27.21 -12.49 -23.17
C TRP A 419 -27.46 -11.98 -24.59
N GLN A 420 -28.17 -10.87 -24.71
CA GLN A 420 -28.49 -10.20 -25.96
C GLN A 420 -28.14 -8.71 -25.84
N GLU A 421 -27.72 -8.09 -26.94
CA GLU A 421 -27.65 -6.63 -27.01
C GLU A 421 -29.07 -6.06 -27.05
N ALA A 422 -29.36 -5.14 -26.13
CA ALA A 422 -30.65 -4.47 -26.06
C ALA A 422 -30.62 -3.23 -26.95
N THR A 423 -31.55 -3.14 -27.90
CA THR A 423 -31.68 -1.94 -28.75
C THR A 423 -32.10 -0.75 -27.91
N VAL A 424 -31.41 0.38 -28.04
CA VAL A 424 -31.82 1.64 -27.44
C VAL A 424 -32.76 2.37 -28.42
N ALA A 425 -33.89 2.87 -27.93
CA ALA A 425 -34.88 3.54 -28.79
C ALA A 425 -34.53 4.99 -29.12
N ASN A 426 -33.72 5.65 -28.28
CA ASN A 426 -33.40 7.07 -28.35
C ASN A 426 -31.95 7.36 -27.90
N GLN A 427 -31.67 8.51 -27.28
CA GLN A 427 -30.33 8.89 -26.85
C GLN A 427 -29.82 7.99 -25.71
N SER A 428 -28.61 7.45 -25.85
CA SER A 428 -27.94 6.68 -24.79
C SER A 428 -26.95 7.56 -24.00
N PRO A 429 -26.77 7.33 -22.68
CA PRO A 429 -25.67 7.94 -21.95
C PRO A 429 -24.31 7.59 -22.58
N ILE A 430 -23.32 8.47 -22.37
CA ILE A 430 -21.96 8.24 -22.90
C ILE A 430 -21.30 7.00 -22.29
N ALA A 431 -20.51 6.31 -23.10
CA ALA A 431 -19.80 5.09 -22.75
C ALA A 431 -18.98 5.24 -21.45
N ARG A 432 -19.23 4.33 -20.50
CA ARG A 432 -18.67 4.38 -19.14
C ARG A 432 -18.48 3.00 -18.51
N PHE A 433 -17.69 2.94 -17.45
CA PHE A 433 -17.52 1.76 -16.61
C PHE A 433 -17.70 2.09 -15.13
N GLY A 434 -18.12 1.11 -14.32
CA GLY A 434 -18.39 1.31 -12.89
C GLY A 434 -19.56 2.24 -12.58
N ALA A 435 -20.55 2.33 -13.48
CA ALA A 435 -21.75 3.13 -13.28
C ALA A 435 -22.70 2.48 -12.26
N SER A 436 -23.39 3.31 -11.49
CA SER A 436 -24.47 2.88 -10.60
C SER A 436 -25.75 2.71 -11.40
N ILE A 437 -26.25 1.47 -11.49
CA ILE A 437 -27.56 1.16 -12.07
C ILE A 437 -28.51 0.66 -11.00
N VAL A 438 -29.72 1.21 -10.95
CA VAL A 438 -30.71 0.97 -9.91
C VAL A 438 -32.03 0.57 -10.54
N ASN A 439 -32.62 -0.53 -10.09
CA ASN A 439 -33.99 -0.93 -10.45
C ASN A 439 -34.99 -0.31 -9.44
N ILE A 440 -36.04 0.35 -9.95
CA ILE A 440 -37.06 1.01 -9.15
C ILE A 440 -38.25 0.08 -8.90
N ASP A 441 -38.89 -0.42 -9.96
CA ASP A 441 -40.20 -1.10 -9.97
C ASP A 441 -40.22 -2.46 -10.68
N GLY A 442 -39.06 -2.96 -11.13
CA GLY A 442 -38.91 -4.18 -11.93
C GLY A 442 -38.71 -3.95 -13.43
N GLN A 443 -39.33 -2.91 -14.02
CA GLN A 443 -39.26 -2.59 -15.46
C GLN A 443 -38.51 -1.30 -15.78
N SER A 444 -38.31 -0.44 -14.78
CA SER A 444 -37.67 0.85 -14.89
C SER A 444 -36.68 1.13 -13.76
N GLY A 445 -35.91 2.20 -13.91
CA GLY A 445 -34.87 2.56 -12.96
C GLY A 445 -34.06 3.77 -13.35
N VAL A 446 -32.88 3.91 -12.74
CA VAL A 446 -31.92 4.98 -13.01
C VAL A 446 -30.51 4.46 -13.25
N VAL A 447 -29.71 5.25 -13.96
CA VAL A 447 -28.27 5.05 -14.14
C VAL A 447 -27.54 6.39 -14.01
N PHE A 448 -26.46 6.41 -13.22
CA PHE A 448 -25.67 7.60 -12.93
C PHE A 448 -24.23 7.22 -12.53
N GLY A 449 -23.34 8.19 -12.49
CA GLY A 449 -21.95 7.93 -12.08
C GLY A 449 -21.17 7.10 -13.10
N GLY A 450 -20.16 6.42 -12.58
CA GLY A 450 -19.16 5.72 -13.38
C GLY A 450 -18.10 6.67 -13.94
N MET A 451 -17.20 6.10 -14.73
CA MET A 451 -16.04 6.80 -15.30
C MET A 451 -16.03 6.64 -16.83
N SER A 452 -15.74 7.73 -17.53
CA SER A 452 -15.65 7.77 -18.99
C SER A 452 -14.38 7.06 -19.51
N ARG A 453 -14.30 6.87 -20.84
CA ARG A 453 -13.07 6.40 -21.51
C ARG A 453 -11.85 7.28 -21.25
N TYR A 454 -12.05 8.54 -20.88
CA TYR A 454 -11.00 9.53 -20.61
C TYR A 454 -10.60 9.57 -19.13
N ALA A 455 -11.09 8.61 -18.34
CA ALA A 455 -10.86 8.53 -16.90
C ALA A 455 -11.30 9.77 -16.11
N VAL A 456 -12.47 10.29 -16.47
CA VAL A 456 -13.19 11.37 -15.77
C VAL A 456 -14.47 10.78 -15.18
N VAL A 457 -14.76 11.06 -13.91
CA VAL A 457 -16.02 10.67 -13.26
C VAL A 457 -17.18 11.47 -13.87
N LEU A 458 -18.31 10.81 -14.07
CA LEU A 458 -19.49 11.39 -14.70
C LEU A 458 -20.56 11.73 -13.67
N ASP A 459 -21.09 12.96 -13.74
CA ASP A 459 -22.13 13.47 -12.83
C ASP A 459 -23.51 13.58 -13.48
N ASP A 460 -23.67 12.96 -14.65
CA ASP A 460 -24.97 12.89 -15.34
C ASP A 460 -25.87 11.81 -14.73
N PHE A 461 -27.18 12.02 -14.86
CA PHE A 461 -28.21 11.15 -14.31
C PHE A 461 -29.31 10.88 -15.33
N TRP A 462 -29.58 9.61 -15.54
CA TRP A 462 -30.52 9.12 -16.53
C TRP A 462 -31.53 8.18 -15.89
N THR A 463 -32.77 8.20 -16.38
CA THR A 463 -33.73 7.13 -16.14
C THR A 463 -33.68 6.12 -17.29
N TRP A 464 -34.00 4.86 -17.00
CA TRP A 464 -34.14 3.80 -18.00
C TRP A 464 -35.44 3.05 -17.82
N LYS A 465 -35.98 2.53 -18.91
CA LYS A 465 -37.22 1.73 -18.93
C LYS A 465 -37.14 0.65 -20.01
N LEU A 466 -37.52 -0.57 -19.66
CA LEU A 466 -37.65 -1.67 -20.60
C LEU A 466 -39.05 -1.64 -21.23
N VAL A 467 -39.10 -1.58 -22.56
CA VAL A 467 -40.34 -1.60 -23.33
C VAL A 467 -40.30 -2.75 -24.33
N LYS A 468 -41.41 -3.47 -24.45
CA LYS A 468 -41.57 -4.60 -25.37
C LYS A 468 -42.37 -4.16 -26.58
N SER A 469 -41.75 -4.20 -27.75
CA SER A 469 -42.38 -3.91 -29.03
C SER A 469 -43.45 -4.94 -29.40
N SER A 470 -44.34 -4.57 -30.32
CA SER A 470 -45.40 -5.45 -30.85
C SER A 470 -44.88 -6.71 -31.57
N ASP A 471 -43.63 -6.69 -32.05
CA ASP A 471 -42.93 -7.86 -32.61
C ASP A 471 -42.25 -8.75 -31.55
N GLY A 472 -42.40 -8.41 -30.26
CA GLY A 472 -41.85 -9.14 -29.13
C GLY A 472 -40.38 -8.84 -28.80
N ARG A 473 -39.73 -7.89 -29.48
CA ARG A 473 -38.40 -7.38 -29.10
C ARG A 473 -38.48 -6.49 -27.86
N ILE A 474 -37.43 -6.51 -27.04
CA ILE A 474 -37.30 -5.62 -25.87
C ILE A 474 -36.26 -4.55 -26.20
N HIS A 475 -36.60 -3.30 -25.96
CA HIS A 475 -35.73 -2.15 -26.13
C HIS A 475 -35.64 -1.33 -24.83
N VAL A 476 -34.60 -0.50 -24.73
CA VAL A 476 -34.39 0.43 -23.62
C VAL A 476 -34.79 1.83 -24.07
N GLU A 477 -35.74 2.44 -23.37
CA GLU A 477 -36.01 3.88 -23.43
C GLU A 477 -35.20 4.57 -22.34
N LEU A 478 -34.59 5.72 -22.65
CA LEU A 478 -33.70 6.45 -21.75
C LEU A 478 -34.10 7.93 -21.70
N ASN A 479 -34.02 8.56 -20.54
CA ASN A 479 -34.27 9.99 -20.42
C ASN A 479 -33.21 10.65 -19.54
N ASN A 480 -32.64 11.76 -20.01
CA ASN A 480 -31.64 12.52 -19.28
C ASN A 480 -32.35 13.49 -18.32
N LEU A 481 -32.06 13.41 -17.02
CA LEU A 481 -32.59 14.31 -15.99
C LEU A 481 -31.50 15.17 -15.34
N THR A 482 -30.30 15.23 -15.92
CA THR A 482 -29.12 15.89 -15.33
C THR A 482 -29.42 17.34 -14.97
N GLU A 483 -29.85 18.17 -15.92
CA GLU A 483 -30.18 19.58 -15.69
C GLU A 483 -31.28 19.75 -14.62
N THR A 484 -32.32 18.92 -14.66
CA THR A 484 -33.42 18.96 -13.69
C THR A 484 -32.95 18.62 -12.27
N ILE A 485 -31.95 17.75 -12.14
CA ILE A 485 -31.36 17.36 -10.84
C ILE A 485 -30.39 18.43 -10.34
N CYS A 486 -29.53 18.97 -11.21
CA CYS A 486 -28.66 20.10 -10.90
C CYS A 486 -29.46 21.33 -10.42
N ALA A 487 -30.61 21.62 -11.06
CA ALA A 487 -31.49 22.70 -10.67
C ALA A 487 -32.27 22.45 -9.36
N SER A 488 -32.52 21.19 -8.98
CA SER A 488 -33.38 20.83 -7.84
C SER A 488 -32.64 20.41 -6.57
N SER A 489 -31.34 20.08 -6.64
CA SER A 489 -30.59 19.54 -5.51
C SER A 489 -29.10 19.93 -5.55
N PRO A 490 -28.57 20.68 -4.54
CA PRO A 490 -27.14 21.01 -4.45
C PRO A 490 -26.23 19.82 -4.05
N LEU A 491 -26.80 18.61 -3.95
CA LEU A 491 -26.12 17.34 -3.74
C LEU A 491 -25.82 16.60 -5.06
N ASP A 492 -26.27 17.13 -6.20
CA ASP A 492 -26.00 16.66 -7.56
C ASP A 492 -24.51 16.37 -7.82
N LYS A 493 -23.63 17.31 -7.47
CA LYS A 493 -22.16 17.19 -7.60
C LYS A 493 -21.50 16.09 -6.75
N TRP A 494 -22.28 15.41 -5.91
CA TRP A 494 -21.85 14.25 -5.10
C TRP A 494 -22.59 12.96 -5.49
N LEU A 495 -23.45 13.02 -6.52
CA LEU A 495 -24.19 11.89 -7.09
C LEU A 495 -23.32 11.07 -8.04
N GLY A 496 -22.57 11.76 -8.90
CA GLY A 496 -21.59 11.17 -9.80
C GLY A 496 -20.43 10.56 -9.03
N ARG A 497 -20.33 9.22 -9.06
CA ARG A 497 -19.28 8.48 -8.32
C ARG A 497 -18.74 7.32 -9.12
N PHE A 498 -17.46 7.04 -8.91
CA PHE A 498 -16.81 5.79 -9.27
C PHE A 498 -16.47 4.98 -8.02
N GLY A 499 -16.64 3.65 -8.04
CA GLY A 499 -16.35 2.77 -6.91
C GLY A 499 -17.33 2.85 -5.72
N ALA A 500 -18.49 3.51 -5.90
CA ALA A 500 -19.55 3.54 -4.89
C ALA A 500 -20.33 2.21 -4.88
N SER A 501 -20.82 1.79 -3.71
CA SER A 501 -21.76 0.68 -3.59
C SER A 501 -23.20 1.18 -3.42
N ILE A 502 -24.15 0.46 -4.03
CA ILE A 502 -25.58 0.79 -3.97
C ILE A 502 -26.33 -0.31 -3.24
N THR A 503 -27.15 0.05 -2.24
CA THR A 503 -28.05 -0.90 -1.56
C THR A 503 -29.47 -0.35 -1.48
N THR A 504 -30.43 -1.12 -2.00
CA THR A 504 -31.86 -0.78 -1.99
C THR A 504 -32.56 -1.29 -0.74
N THR A 505 -33.33 -0.43 -0.08
CA THR A 505 -34.16 -0.71 1.11
C THR A 505 -35.58 -0.17 0.93
N ALA A 506 -36.48 -0.32 1.91
CA ALA A 506 -37.82 0.28 1.81
C ALA A 506 -37.77 1.82 1.88
N ARG A 507 -36.73 2.40 2.52
CA ARG A 507 -36.44 3.84 2.53
C ARG A 507 -35.94 4.42 1.21
N GLY A 508 -35.53 3.60 0.25
CA GLY A 508 -34.87 4.02 -1.00
C GLY A 508 -33.51 3.37 -1.20
N CYS A 509 -32.69 3.94 -2.09
CA CYS A 509 -31.38 3.39 -2.43
C CYS A 509 -30.25 4.19 -1.77
N PHE A 510 -29.48 3.53 -0.89
CA PHE A 510 -28.28 4.12 -0.32
C PHE A 510 -27.15 4.11 -1.35
N ILE A 511 -26.50 5.26 -1.51
CA ILE A 511 -25.30 5.50 -2.32
C ILE A 511 -24.15 5.66 -1.33
N ILE A 512 -23.22 4.72 -1.32
CA ILE A 512 -22.21 4.57 -0.25
C ILE A 512 -20.80 4.66 -0.85
N GLY A 513 -19.98 5.59 -0.33
CA GLY A 513 -18.57 5.69 -0.66
C GLY A 513 -18.27 6.03 -2.12
N GLY A 514 -17.12 5.55 -2.61
CA GLY A 514 -16.57 5.87 -3.93
C GLY A 514 -15.82 7.20 -3.95
N VAL A 515 -15.46 7.65 -5.16
CA VAL A 515 -14.83 8.96 -5.43
C VAL A 515 -15.67 9.78 -6.41
N ALA A 516 -15.77 11.09 -6.16
CA ALA A 516 -16.49 12.04 -7.00
C ALA A 516 -15.54 12.79 -7.96
N LYS A 517 -16.08 13.57 -8.90
CA LYS A 517 -15.30 14.26 -9.94
C LYS A 517 -14.41 15.40 -9.42
N HIS A 518 -14.82 16.14 -8.39
CA HIS A 518 -14.13 17.38 -8.01
C HIS A 518 -13.12 17.20 -6.87
N CYS A 519 -13.45 16.46 -5.81
CA CYS A 519 -12.53 16.21 -4.70
C CYS A 519 -12.97 15.00 -3.87
N CYS A 520 -12.33 14.77 -2.71
CA CYS A 520 -12.81 13.82 -1.72
C CYS A 520 -14.26 14.14 -1.32
N ILE A 521 -15.10 13.10 -1.24
CA ILE A 521 -16.51 13.25 -0.86
C ILE A 521 -16.58 13.68 0.61
N PRO A 522 -17.29 14.77 0.94
CA PRO A 522 -17.42 15.22 2.32
C PRO A 522 -18.08 14.19 3.22
N GLN A 523 -17.67 14.10 4.48
CA GLN A 523 -18.17 13.11 5.45
C GLN A 523 -19.71 13.07 5.53
N ALA A 524 -20.35 14.24 5.49
CA ALA A 524 -21.81 14.37 5.50
C ALA A 524 -22.49 13.75 4.27
N TYR A 525 -21.77 13.59 3.16
CA TYR A 525 -22.24 13.09 1.87
C TYR A 525 -21.66 11.74 1.49
N GLU A 526 -20.73 11.16 2.26
CA GLU A 526 -20.16 9.82 2.02
C GLU A 526 -21.27 8.76 1.88
N ILE A 527 -22.37 8.91 2.63
CA ILE A 527 -23.59 8.11 2.50
C ILE A 527 -24.79 9.03 2.17
N MET A 528 -25.36 8.84 0.99
CA MET A 528 -26.55 9.53 0.51
C MET A 528 -27.70 8.55 0.29
N LEU A 529 -28.93 9.04 0.31
CA LEU A 529 -30.15 8.31 -0.01
C LEU A 529 -30.77 8.89 -1.29
N LEU A 530 -30.98 8.02 -2.28
CA LEU A 530 -31.82 8.25 -3.44
C LEU A 530 -33.25 7.84 -3.10
N ASN A 531 -34.14 8.81 -3.02
CA ASN A 531 -35.55 8.62 -2.70
C ASN A 531 -36.33 8.23 -3.96
N LYS A 532 -36.67 6.94 -4.08
CA LYS A 532 -37.47 6.42 -5.21
C LYS A 532 -38.82 7.13 -5.38
N ASN A 533 -39.43 7.58 -4.29
CA ASN A 533 -40.75 8.23 -4.30
C ASN A 533 -40.70 9.67 -4.86
N ALA A 534 -39.50 10.21 -5.14
CA ALA A 534 -39.33 11.46 -5.85
C ALA A 534 -39.37 11.29 -7.38
N LEU A 535 -39.50 10.06 -7.90
CA LEU A 535 -39.54 9.74 -9.33
C LEU A 535 -40.90 9.16 -9.72
N ASP A 536 -41.93 10.02 -9.77
CA ASP A 536 -43.27 9.62 -10.22
C ASP A 536 -43.27 9.47 -11.76
N GLY A 537 -43.59 8.28 -12.26
CA GLY A 537 -43.51 7.98 -13.69
C GLY A 537 -42.12 8.20 -14.32
N LEU A 538 -41.04 8.10 -13.54
CA LEU A 538 -39.66 8.50 -13.92
C LEU A 538 -39.44 10.00 -14.14
N VAL A 539 -40.35 10.86 -13.69
CA VAL A 539 -40.23 12.32 -13.67
C VAL A 539 -40.07 12.80 -12.23
N LEU A 540 -39.32 13.88 -12.03
CA LEU A 540 -39.13 14.46 -10.71
C LEU A 540 -40.44 15.02 -10.13
N ALA A 541 -40.89 14.44 -9.03
CA ALA A 541 -42.07 14.88 -8.31
C ALA A 541 -41.83 16.23 -7.60
N PRO A 542 -42.70 17.24 -7.76
CA PRO A 542 -42.51 18.54 -7.15
C PRO A 542 -42.54 18.44 -5.61
N ASN A 543 -41.60 19.15 -4.96
CA ASN A 543 -41.45 19.25 -3.50
C ASN A 543 -41.02 17.96 -2.76
N ILE A 544 -40.63 16.90 -3.47
CA ILE A 544 -40.03 15.69 -2.85
C ILE A 544 -38.54 15.66 -3.19
N PRO A 545 -37.61 15.72 -2.21
CA PRO A 545 -36.19 15.69 -2.51
C PRO A 545 -35.78 14.31 -3.03
N LEU A 546 -35.18 14.28 -4.22
CA LEU A 546 -34.61 13.06 -4.82
C LEU A 546 -33.40 12.56 -4.05
N LEU A 547 -32.53 13.48 -3.63
CA LEU A 547 -31.30 13.20 -2.92
C LEU A 547 -31.38 13.75 -1.50
N THR A 548 -30.90 12.97 -0.54
CA THR A 548 -30.79 13.41 0.85
C THR A 548 -29.51 12.84 1.45
N ALA A 549 -28.71 13.70 2.10
CA ALA A 549 -27.59 13.27 2.93
C ALA A 549 -28.14 12.48 4.13
N VAL A 550 -27.60 11.28 4.42
CA VAL A 550 -28.18 10.43 5.47
C VAL A 550 -27.95 11.00 6.88
N GLY A 551 -26.96 11.89 7.04
CA GLY A 551 -26.72 12.62 8.28
C GLY A 551 -26.25 11.70 9.41
N LEU A 552 -25.03 11.17 9.28
CA LEU A 552 -24.46 10.24 10.26
C LEU A 552 -23.68 11.02 11.33
N ASP A 553 -24.12 10.91 12.59
CA ASP A 553 -23.35 11.35 13.75
C ASP A 553 -22.20 10.36 14.03
N LEU A 554 -21.16 10.39 13.19
CA LEU A 554 -20.07 9.41 13.24
C LEU A 554 -19.10 9.65 14.40
N GLU A 555 -19.04 10.84 14.97
CA GLU A 555 -18.18 11.12 16.13
C GLU A 555 -18.55 10.28 17.36
N SER A 556 -19.81 9.80 17.44
CA SER A 556 -20.30 8.91 18.50
C SER A 556 -20.20 7.40 18.19
N ILE A 557 -19.81 6.99 16.96
CA ILE A 557 -20.01 5.62 16.46
C ILE A 557 -18.69 4.84 16.22
N GLY A 558 -17.53 5.51 16.15
CA GLY A 558 -16.22 4.86 16.04
C GLY A 558 -15.31 5.47 14.96
N PRO A 559 -14.27 4.77 14.50
CA PRO A 559 -13.37 5.29 13.46
C PRO A 559 -14.11 5.45 12.12
N ARG A 560 -13.89 6.59 11.44
CA ARG A 560 -14.41 6.86 10.08
C ARG A 560 -13.91 5.77 9.11
N PRO A 561 -14.79 5.03 8.41
CA PRO A 561 -14.39 4.03 7.43
C PRO A 561 -13.74 4.69 6.20
N LEU A 562 -12.83 3.98 5.53
CA LEU A 562 -12.43 4.32 4.16
C LEU A 562 -13.38 3.62 3.20
N LEU A 563 -14.36 4.35 2.66
CA LEU A 563 -15.39 3.78 1.78
C LEU A 563 -14.94 3.66 0.32
N VAL A 564 -13.74 3.08 0.11
CA VAL A 564 -13.17 2.71 -1.20
C VAL A 564 -12.93 1.20 -1.21
N GLY A 565 -13.38 0.52 -2.26
CA GLY A 565 -13.28 -0.95 -2.36
C GLY A 565 -14.09 -1.72 -1.30
N HIS A 566 -15.08 -1.08 -0.69
CA HIS A 566 -15.98 -1.68 0.28
C HIS A 566 -17.14 -2.40 -0.44
N SER A 567 -17.97 -3.12 0.33
CA SER A 567 -19.24 -3.67 -0.17
C SER A 567 -20.35 -3.39 0.82
N SER A 568 -21.58 -3.23 0.32
CA SER A 568 -22.77 -3.08 1.15
C SER A 568 -23.84 -4.10 0.77
N CYS A 569 -24.66 -4.50 1.74
CA CYS A 569 -25.82 -5.36 1.51
C CYS A 569 -26.95 -5.07 2.50
N LYS A 570 -28.19 -5.29 2.06
CA LYS A 570 -29.39 -5.23 2.92
C LYS A 570 -29.41 -6.46 3.84
N VAL A 571 -29.59 -6.25 5.15
CA VAL A 571 -29.60 -7.32 6.17
C VAL A 571 -30.84 -7.32 7.08
N GLY A 572 -31.56 -6.21 7.16
CA GLY A 572 -32.91 -6.09 7.73
C GLY A 572 -33.82 -5.37 6.72
N ASP A 573 -35.05 -5.02 7.08
CA ASP A 573 -35.98 -4.35 6.14
C ASP A 573 -35.45 -2.99 5.63
N ASP A 574 -34.82 -2.24 6.52
CA ASP A 574 -34.20 -0.93 6.27
C ASP A 574 -32.71 -0.85 6.65
N ASP A 575 -32.13 -1.95 7.15
CA ASP A 575 -30.76 -1.98 7.66
C ASP A 575 -29.76 -2.43 6.58
N VAL A 576 -28.64 -1.71 6.48
CA VAL A 576 -27.56 -1.96 5.51
C VAL A 576 -26.26 -2.25 6.24
N LEU A 577 -25.69 -3.43 5.99
CA LEU A 577 -24.37 -3.80 6.47
C LEU A 577 -23.31 -3.33 5.46
N ILE A 578 -22.25 -2.69 5.96
CA ILE A 578 -21.09 -2.21 5.19
C ILE A 578 -19.85 -2.97 5.68
N VAL A 579 -19.15 -3.63 4.74
CA VAL A 579 -18.03 -4.54 5.00
C VAL A 579 -16.83 -4.26 4.09
N GLY A 580 -15.63 -4.48 4.62
CA GLY A 580 -14.37 -4.33 3.87
C GLY A 580 -14.11 -2.90 3.42
N GLY A 581 -13.16 -2.75 2.49
CA GLY A 581 -12.65 -1.47 2.02
C GLY A 581 -11.25 -1.14 2.54
N GLY A 582 -10.47 -0.44 1.73
CA GLY A 582 -9.05 -0.18 1.99
C GLY A 582 -8.33 0.45 0.80
N ALA A 583 -7.06 0.80 1.01
CA ALA A 583 -6.18 1.39 -0.01
C ALA A 583 -4.70 1.21 0.36
N LEU A 584 -3.81 1.29 -0.62
CA LEU A 584 -2.36 1.43 -0.45
C LEU A 584 -1.91 2.88 -0.18
N CYS A 585 -2.87 3.82 -0.16
CA CYS A 585 -2.72 5.24 0.12
C CYS A 585 -1.47 5.84 -0.54
N PHE A 586 -1.36 5.70 -1.87
CA PHE A 586 -0.24 6.23 -2.65
C PHE A 586 1.16 5.78 -2.18
N SER A 587 1.25 4.56 -1.61
CA SER A 587 2.45 3.99 -0.96
C SER A 587 2.88 4.60 0.37
N PHE A 588 2.16 5.58 0.94
CA PHE A 588 2.41 6.06 2.32
C PHE A 588 2.16 4.95 3.37
N GLY A 589 1.22 4.05 3.08
CA GLY A 589 0.91 2.91 3.94
C GLY A 589 -0.42 2.25 3.55
N ILE A 590 -0.68 1.06 4.10
CA ILE A 590 -1.94 0.36 3.84
C ILE A 590 -2.97 0.84 4.87
N TYR A 591 -4.14 1.29 4.41
CA TYR A 591 -5.35 1.39 5.22
C TYR A 591 -6.27 0.21 4.92
N TRP A 592 -6.89 -0.33 5.97
CA TRP A 592 -7.90 -1.37 5.86
C TRP A 592 -9.00 -1.11 6.89
N ASN A 593 -10.26 -1.29 6.48
CA ASN A 593 -11.40 -1.22 7.37
C ASN A 593 -11.43 -2.45 8.29
N GLU A 594 -10.88 -2.31 9.50
CA GLU A 594 -10.83 -3.39 10.51
C GLU A 594 -12.21 -3.76 11.08
N SER A 595 -13.18 -2.84 10.98
CA SER A 595 -14.54 -2.99 11.50
C SER A 595 -15.56 -3.27 10.39
N THR A 596 -16.82 -3.47 10.80
CA THR A 596 -18.00 -3.49 9.93
C THR A 596 -19.02 -2.51 10.51
N TRP A 597 -19.78 -1.84 9.66
CA TRP A 597 -20.75 -0.81 10.07
C TRP A 597 -22.16 -1.27 9.70
N LEU A 598 -23.09 -1.20 10.65
CA LEU A 598 -24.50 -1.44 10.42
C LEU A 598 -25.22 -0.08 10.36
N LEU A 599 -25.59 0.35 9.17
CA LEU A 599 -26.45 1.50 8.96
C LEU A 599 -27.88 1.09 9.28
N GLN A 600 -28.46 1.70 10.31
CA GLN A 600 -29.78 1.39 10.82
C GLN A 600 -30.53 2.67 11.22
N SER A 601 -31.83 2.55 11.52
CA SER A 601 -32.60 3.66 12.11
C SER A 601 -32.02 4.08 13.47
N ALA A 602 -31.95 5.37 13.77
CA ALA A 602 -31.45 5.89 15.05
C ALA A 602 -32.27 5.45 16.28
N LYS A 603 -33.48 4.90 16.07
CA LYS A 603 -34.33 4.31 17.13
C LYS A 603 -34.12 2.80 17.29
N SER A 604 -33.34 2.17 16.41
CA SER A 604 -33.08 0.74 16.44
C SER A 604 -32.15 0.35 17.58
N LYS A 605 -32.30 -0.89 18.06
CA LYS A 605 -31.41 -1.53 19.04
C LYS A 605 -30.68 -2.72 18.44
N ALA A 606 -30.66 -2.87 17.11
CA ALA A 606 -29.99 -4.00 16.48
C ALA A 606 -28.47 -3.90 16.73
N ILE A 607 -27.92 -5.03 17.16
CA ILE A 607 -26.49 -5.23 17.40
C ILE A 607 -25.93 -6.18 16.36
N ASN A 608 -24.69 -5.96 15.92
CA ASN A 608 -24.01 -6.84 14.98
C ASN A 608 -23.52 -8.11 15.72
N GLY A 609 -24.45 -9.05 15.92
CA GLY A 609 -24.20 -10.32 16.61
C GLY A 609 -23.59 -11.36 15.68
N TRP A 610 -22.37 -11.78 15.98
CA TRP A 610 -21.69 -12.86 15.24
C TRP A 610 -22.08 -14.23 15.83
N SER A 611 -22.51 -15.14 14.96
CA SER A 611 -22.76 -16.55 15.30
C SER A 611 -21.93 -17.48 14.41
N LEU A 612 -21.62 -18.67 14.91
CA LEU A 612 -20.94 -19.70 14.15
C LEU A 612 -21.97 -20.46 13.30
N CYS A 613 -21.97 -20.23 11.99
CA CYS A 613 -22.76 -21.05 11.07
C CYS A 613 -22.04 -22.36 10.78
N GLU A 614 -22.68 -23.49 11.08
CA GLU A 614 -22.22 -24.79 10.55
C GLU A 614 -22.55 -24.88 9.04
N PRO A 615 -21.63 -25.39 8.21
CA PRO A 615 -21.87 -25.51 6.78
C PRO A 615 -22.98 -26.53 6.49
N SER A 616 -24.00 -26.12 5.75
CA SER A 616 -25.15 -26.97 5.42
C SER A 616 -24.75 -28.16 4.55
N THR A 617 -24.88 -29.38 5.08
CA THR A 617 -24.52 -30.64 4.39
C THR A 617 -25.59 -31.18 3.45
N ASN A 618 -26.75 -30.52 3.32
CA ASN A 618 -27.89 -31.04 2.58
C ASN A 618 -27.95 -30.49 1.15
N GLY A 619 -27.16 -31.10 0.26
CA GLY A 619 -27.42 -31.05 -1.18
C GLY A 619 -28.40 -32.15 -1.56
N GLN A 620 -29.64 -31.79 -1.90
CA GLN A 620 -30.55 -32.63 -2.68
C GLN A 620 -30.86 -31.93 -4.01
N ASP A 621 -30.97 -32.75 -5.05
CA ASP A 621 -31.42 -32.44 -6.41
C ASP A 621 -30.60 -31.47 -7.27
N ALA A 622 -29.67 -32.05 -8.04
CA ALA A 622 -29.80 -32.02 -9.51
C ALA A 622 -29.01 -33.19 -10.15
N ASN A 623 -29.72 -34.23 -10.60
CA ASN A 623 -29.14 -35.22 -11.51
C ASN A 623 -28.80 -34.55 -12.85
N LEU A 624 -27.63 -34.87 -13.42
CA LEU A 624 -27.39 -35.16 -14.85
C LEU A 624 -25.88 -35.24 -15.13
N LEU A 625 -25.35 -36.47 -15.18
CA LEU A 625 -24.64 -37.06 -16.33
C LEU A 625 -23.95 -38.36 -15.91
N GLU A 626 -24.20 -39.42 -16.67
CA GLU A 626 -23.77 -40.79 -16.39
C GLU A 626 -22.33 -41.09 -16.86
N GLU A 627 -21.72 -42.03 -16.14
CA GLU A 627 -20.78 -43.05 -16.62
C GLU A 627 -19.64 -42.69 -17.59
N VAL A 628 -18.40 -42.69 -17.06
CA VAL A 628 -17.33 -43.53 -17.63
C VAL A 628 -16.64 -44.35 -16.53
N SER A 629 -17.04 -45.61 -16.47
CA SER A 629 -16.33 -46.82 -16.02
C SER A 629 -15.09 -46.71 -15.13
N THR A 630 -15.29 -47.21 -13.91
CA THR A 630 -14.29 -47.76 -12.99
C THR A 630 -13.23 -48.67 -13.61
N THR A 631 -11.97 -48.54 -13.16
CA THR A 631 -11.10 -49.70 -12.89
C THR A 631 -10.61 -49.65 -11.45
N THR A 632 -10.70 -50.79 -10.77
CA THR A 632 -10.53 -51.00 -9.33
C THR A 632 -9.07 -51.24 -8.93
N VAL A 633 -8.64 -50.72 -7.77
CA VAL A 633 -7.96 -51.50 -6.70
C VAL A 633 -8.23 -50.83 -5.33
N ASP A 634 -9.12 -51.46 -4.57
CA ASP A 634 -9.14 -51.74 -3.12
C ASP A 634 -8.87 -50.72 -1.97
N GLU A 635 -9.63 -51.02 -0.91
CA GLU A 635 -9.45 -50.75 0.53
C GLU A 635 -9.50 -49.31 1.10
N ARG A 636 -10.69 -48.98 1.64
CA ARG A 636 -10.84 -48.03 2.75
C ARG A 636 -10.19 -48.60 4.02
N PRO A 637 -9.58 -47.74 4.85
CA PRO A 637 -9.87 -47.77 6.28
C PRO A 637 -10.62 -46.51 6.75
N ASN A 638 -11.56 -46.74 7.65
CA ASN A 638 -12.38 -45.82 8.44
C ASN A 638 -11.98 -44.33 8.53
N ALA A 639 -13.01 -43.48 8.46
CA ALA A 639 -12.96 -42.08 8.90
C ALA A 639 -12.75 -41.98 10.43
N ASN A 640 -11.49 -41.89 10.85
CA ASN A 640 -11.09 -41.19 12.06
C ASN A 640 -10.49 -39.85 11.64
N SER A 641 -10.86 -38.75 12.28
CA SER A 641 -10.08 -37.51 12.19
C SER A 641 -8.65 -37.83 12.66
N PRO A 642 -7.59 -37.45 11.91
CA PRO A 642 -6.22 -37.73 12.34
C PRO A 642 -5.94 -36.97 13.64
N GLY A 643 -5.83 -37.72 14.74
CA GLY A 643 -5.41 -37.18 16.02
C GLY A 643 -3.96 -36.69 15.97
N ILE A 644 -3.59 -35.83 16.92
CA ILE A 644 -2.22 -35.32 17.02
C ILE A 644 -1.27 -36.49 17.33
N GLU A 645 -0.30 -36.75 16.45
CA GLU A 645 0.68 -37.82 16.61
C GLU A 645 1.68 -37.43 17.73
N ILE A 646 1.91 -38.31 18.71
CA ILE A 646 2.90 -38.03 19.76
C ILE A 646 4.29 -38.35 19.24
N ILE A 647 5.18 -37.36 19.26
CA ILE A 647 6.57 -37.53 18.82
C ILE A 647 7.25 -38.61 19.69
N PRO A 648 7.85 -39.65 19.07
CA PRO A 648 8.43 -40.75 19.82
C PRO A 648 9.57 -40.28 20.71
N ARG A 649 9.73 -40.98 21.83
CA ARG A 649 10.82 -40.78 22.78
C ARG A 649 11.73 -42.01 22.75
N ILE A 650 13.03 -41.79 22.54
CA ILE A 650 14.04 -42.86 22.49
C ILE A 650 15.26 -42.48 23.33
N ASN A 651 16.08 -43.48 23.64
CA ASN A 651 17.44 -43.28 24.11
C ASN A 651 18.39 -43.68 22.97
N ILE A 652 19.58 -43.08 22.94
CA ILE A 652 20.70 -43.45 22.07
C ILE A 652 21.95 -43.60 22.94
N SER A 653 22.93 -44.36 22.46
CA SER A 653 24.21 -44.56 23.16
C SER A 653 25.42 -44.46 22.22
N THR A 654 25.20 -44.16 20.93
CA THR A 654 26.26 -44.02 19.93
C THR A 654 25.95 -42.90 18.91
N PRO A 655 26.98 -42.24 18.34
CA PRO A 655 26.81 -41.29 17.23
C PRO A 655 26.11 -41.90 16.01
N GLN A 656 26.34 -43.20 15.75
CA GLN A 656 25.74 -43.91 14.62
C GLN A 656 24.22 -44.08 14.78
N GLU A 657 23.70 -44.13 16.01
CA GLU A 657 22.25 -44.13 16.25
C GLU A 657 21.64 -42.75 16.02
N PHE A 658 22.33 -41.67 16.38
CA PHE A 658 21.90 -40.32 16.02
C PHE A 658 21.95 -40.09 14.50
N GLN A 659 22.96 -40.61 13.80
CA GLN A 659 22.98 -40.55 12.33
C GLN A 659 21.72 -41.21 11.72
N ARG A 660 21.33 -42.40 12.19
CA ARG A 660 20.07 -43.06 11.76
C ARG A 660 18.82 -42.24 12.09
N VAL A 661 18.85 -41.37 13.11
CA VAL A 661 17.76 -40.43 13.42
C VAL A 661 17.73 -39.29 12.40
N VAL A 662 18.89 -38.70 12.08
CA VAL A 662 19.02 -37.67 11.04
C VAL A 662 18.58 -38.20 9.68
N ASP A 663 19.03 -39.39 9.29
CA ASP A 663 18.71 -40.05 8.02
C ASP A 663 17.21 -40.35 7.86
N LYS A 664 16.50 -40.61 8.97
CA LYS A 664 15.03 -40.83 8.97
C LYS A 664 14.23 -39.54 8.78
N ALA A 665 14.85 -38.36 8.94
CA ALA A 665 14.24 -37.03 8.75
C ALA A 665 12.88 -36.81 9.46
N LYS A 666 12.66 -37.48 10.61
CA LYS A 666 11.49 -37.33 11.48
C LYS A 666 11.89 -36.81 12.86
N PRO A 667 11.06 -35.98 13.51
CA PRO A 667 11.35 -35.50 14.85
C PRO A 667 11.32 -36.64 15.87
N VAL A 668 12.16 -36.52 16.89
CA VAL A 668 12.24 -37.49 18.00
C VAL A 668 12.73 -36.78 19.26
N ILE A 669 12.23 -37.19 20.43
CA ILE A 669 12.75 -36.76 21.72
C ILE A 669 13.81 -37.77 22.16
N LEU A 670 15.05 -37.30 22.34
CA LEU A 670 16.13 -38.07 22.93
C LEU A 670 16.15 -37.81 24.44
N SER A 671 16.13 -38.89 25.23
CA SER A 671 16.21 -38.84 26.69
C SER A 671 17.44 -39.55 27.25
N GLY A 672 17.81 -39.21 28.49
CA GLY A 672 18.94 -39.82 29.20
C GLY A 672 20.32 -39.29 28.78
N LEU A 673 20.38 -38.28 27.92
CA LEU A 673 21.61 -37.64 27.48
C LEU A 673 22.19 -36.70 28.54
N ASP A 674 23.52 -36.70 28.68
CA ASP A 674 24.22 -35.77 29.57
C ASP A 674 24.47 -34.42 28.86
N LEU A 675 23.71 -33.41 29.26
CA LEU A 675 23.85 -32.02 28.80
C LEU A 675 24.78 -31.19 29.70
N GLY A 676 25.36 -31.80 30.74
CA GLY A 676 26.20 -31.13 31.73
C GLY A 676 25.44 -30.61 32.95
N SER A 677 26.13 -29.79 33.77
CA SER A 677 25.60 -29.27 35.04
C SER A 677 24.36 -28.37 34.87
N CYS A 678 24.21 -27.73 33.70
CA CYS A 678 23.20 -26.71 33.39
C CYS A 678 21.76 -27.11 33.77
N VAL A 679 21.38 -28.37 33.55
CA VAL A 679 20.03 -28.91 33.87
C VAL A 679 19.71 -28.82 35.36
N LYS A 680 20.75 -28.78 36.22
CA LYS A 680 20.63 -28.59 37.67
C LYS A 680 20.92 -27.14 38.07
N THR A 681 21.95 -26.51 37.49
CA THR A 681 22.52 -25.24 37.96
C THR A 681 21.83 -23.99 37.42
N TRP A 682 21.25 -23.99 36.22
CA TRP A 682 20.72 -22.79 35.55
C TRP A 682 19.37 -22.30 36.11
N ARG A 683 19.33 -22.05 37.43
CA ARG A 683 18.26 -21.33 38.13
C ARG A 683 18.45 -19.82 37.98
N LYS A 684 17.43 -19.03 38.35
CA LYS A 684 17.40 -17.57 38.21
C LYS A 684 18.66 -16.92 38.79
N GLU A 685 18.96 -17.24 40.04
CA GLU A 685 20.05 -16.65 40.84
C GLU A 685 21.42 -17.02 40.27
N TYR A 686 21.57 -18.23 39.73
CA TYR A 686 22.79 -18.67 39.08
C TYR A 686 23.02 -17.95 37.76
N LEU A 687 21.99 -17.86 36.91
CA LEU A 687 22.09 -17.21 35.61
C LEU A 687 22.38 -15.71 35.75
N GLU A 688 21.76 -15.03 36.72
CA GLU A 688 22.08 -13.64 37.05
C GLU A 688 23.56 -13.45 37.41
N LYS A 689 24.12 -14.36 38.20
CA LYS A 689 25.53 -14.33 38.62
C LYS A 689 26.49 -14.68 37.47
N ALA A 690 26.15 -15.67 36.65
CA ALA A 690 27.01 -16.21 35.59
C ALA A 690 27.00 -15.34 34.32
N ILE A 691 25.87 -14.72 33.98
CA ILE A 691 25.74 -13.81 32.83
C ILE A 691 26.08 -12.35 33.21
N GLY A 692 25.85 -11.97 34.48
CA GLY A 692 25.94 -10.61 34.99
C GLY A 692 24.61 -9.86 34.83
N ARG A 693 24.11 -9.24 35.91
CA ARG A 693 22.80 -8.54 35.90
C ARG A 693 22.78 -7.34 34.96
N ASP A 694 23.90 -6.64 34.77
CA ASP A 694 24.09 -5.44 33.95
C ASP A 694 24.28 -5.73 32.45
N ARG A 695 24.57 -6.98 32.08
CA ARG A 695 24.74 -7.44 30.70
C ARG A 695 23.54 -7.06 29.85
N LYS A 696 23.74 -6.26 28.79
CA LYS A 696 22.66 -5.88 27.88
C LYS A 696 22.29 -7.05 26.96
N VAL A 697 21.00 -7.34 26.86
CA VAL A 697 20.39 -8.34 25.96
C VAL A 697 19.25 -7.72 25.16
N VAL A 698 19.00 -8.22 23.96
CA VAL A 698 17.88 -7.80 23.11
C VAL A 698 16.79 -8.87 23.18
N VAL A 699 15.60 -8.46 23.62
CA VAL A 699 14.46 -9.37 23.84
C VAL A 699 13.26 -8.96 23.00
N HIS A 700 12.41 -9.93 22.68
CA HIS A 700 11.12 -9.73 22.04
C HIS A 700 10.10 -9.53 23.18
N GLU A 701 9.57 -8.32 23.33
CA GLU A 701 8.61 -7.97 24.38
C GLU A 701 7.21 -7.86 23.77
N ALA A 702 6.30 -8.73 24.18
CA ALA A 702 4.99 -8.91 23.56
C ALA A 702 3.84 -8.44 24.47
N LYS A 703 2.80 -7.85 23.88
CA LYS A 703 1.59 -7.46 24.64
C LYS A 703 0.63 -8.63 24.85
N SER A 704 0.64 -9.61 23.93
CA SER A 704 -0.21 -10.81 23.95
C SER A 704 0.61 -12.08 24.14
N GLU A 705 -0.05 -13.16 24.58
CA GLU A 705 0.59 -14.47 24.78
C GLU A 705 1.11 -15.07 23.48
N ASN A 706 0.38 -14.90 22.38
CA ASN A 706 0.88 -15.29 21.05
C ASN A 706 1.72 -14.16 20.47
N MET A 707 3.01 -14.41 20.21
CA MET A 707 3.78 -13.57 19.29
C MET A 707 3.47 -13.95 17.85
N ASN A 708 3.38 -12.96 16.96
CA ASN A 708 3.14 -13.17 15.53
C ASN A 708 4.11 -12.30 14.71
N PHE A 709 4.98 -12.95 13.94
CA PHE A 709 6.04 -12.28 13.19
C PHE A 709 5.53 -11.45 12.00
N GLN A 710 4.35 -11.77 11.47
CA GLN A 710 3.77 -11.05 10.33
C GLN A 710 3.11 -9.73 10.77
N THR A 711 2.36 -9.72 11.86
CA THR A 711 1.77 -8.50 12.44
C THR A 711 2.75 -7.70 13.29
N LYS A 712 3.85 -8.32 13.73
CA LYS A 712 4.88 -7.73 14.62
C LYS A 712 4.27 -7.15 15.90
N ASN A 713 3.44 -7.94 16.58
CA ASN A 713 2.81 -7.58 17.85
C ASN A 713 3.74 -7.60 19.08
N PHE A 714 5.06 -7.56 18.85
CA PHE A 714 6.13 -7.50 19.84
C PHE A 714 7.17 -6.45 19.43
N SER A 715 7.92 -5.94 20.40
CA SER A 715 9.02 -4.99 20.17
C SER A 715 10.37 -5.59 20.50
N TYR A 716 11.41 -5.19 19.77
CA TYR A 716 12.80 -5.51 20.13
C TYR A 716 13.29 -4.50 21.18
N VAL A 717 13.55 -4.97 22.39
CA VAL A 717 13.91 -4.11 23.53
C VAL A 717 15.29 -4.51 24.05
N THR A 718 16.24 -3.57 24.07
CA THR A 718 17.53 -3.75 24.73
C THR A 718 17.36 -3.45 26.22
N LYS A 719 17.58 -4.45 27.08
CA LYS A 719 17.50 -4.30 28.54
C LYS A 719 18.62 -5.05 29.25
N GLU A 720 18.79 -4.76 30.53
CA GLU A 720 19.73 -5.46 31.41
C GLU A 720 19.23 -6.87 31.70
N PHE A 721 20.13 -7.86 31.69
CA PHE A 721 19.77 -9.26 31.85
C PHE A 721 19.09 -9.54 33.19
N GLY A 722 19.55 -8.89 34.27
CA GLY A 722 18.92 -8.97 35.59
C GLY A 722 17.47 -8.46 35.57
N LYS A 723 17.22 -7.32 34.91
CA LYS A 723 15.86 -6.80 34.75
C LYS A 723 14.99 -7.71 33.88
N PHE A 724 15.53 -8.24 32.78
CA PHE A 724 14.81 -9.20 31.92
C PHE A 724 14.42 -10.47 32.68
N ILE A 725 15.36 -11.06 33.42
CA ILE A 725 15.12 -12.32 34.13
C ILE A 725 14.18 -12.11 35.34
N ASP A 726 14.26 -10.97 36.03
CA ASP A 726 13.23 -10.57 37.01
C ASP A 726 11.85 -10.53 36.34
N GLU A 727 11.69 -9.75 35.26
CA GLU A 727 10.41 -9.55 34.59
C GLU A 727 9.76 -10.86 34.09
N ILE A 728 10.51 -11.81 33.49
CA ILE A 728 9.90 -13.06 33.00
C ILE A 728 9.48 -14.02 34.13
N TYR A 729 10.18 -14.03 35.26
CA TYR A 729 9.79 -14.81 36.43
C TYR A 729 8.57 -14.19 37.13
N ASP A 730 8.40 -12.86 37.04
CA ASP A 730 7.19 -12.13 37.44
C ASP A 730 6.03 -12.28 36.41
N GLY A 731 6.19 -13.11 35.38
CA GLY A 731 5.15 -13.44 34.39
C GLY A 731 5.11 -12.56 33.14
N SER A 732 6.15 -11.74 32.90
CA SER A 732 6.21 -10.88 31.71
C SER A 732 6.38 -11.68 30.41
N ARG A 733 5.61 -11.31 29.38
CA ARG A 733 5.51 -11.99 28.09
C ARG A 733 6.69 -11.63 27.17
N GLN A 734 7.86 -12.16 27.49
CA GLN A 734 9.11 -11.84 26.77
C GLN A 734 9.88 -13.07 26.31
N TYR A 735 10.63 -12.92 25.22
CA TYR A 735 11.42 -13.98 24.60
C TYR A 735 12.80 -13.51 24.15
N LEU A 736 13.85 -14.18 24.62
CA LEU A 736 15.24 -14.00 24.22
C LEU A 736 15.66 -15.15 23.28
N ARG A 737 16.20 -14.80 22.11
CA ARG A 737 17.11 -15.64 21.31
C ARG A 737 18.45 -14.90 21.31
N SER A 738 19.51 -15.50 21.84
CA SER A 738 20.82 -14.84 21.82
C SER A 738 21.37 -14.69 20.41
N VAL A 739 22.23 -13.68 20.24
CA VAL A 739 22.99 -13.36 19.02
C VAL A 739 24.45 -13.18 19.42
N SER A 740 25.37 -13.26 18.46
CA SER A 740 26.81 -13.16 18.75
C SER A 740 27.15 -11.90 19.55
N SER A 741 27.92 -12.05 20.62
CA SER A 741 28.42 -10.95 21.44
C SER A 741 29.44 -10.07 20.73
N VAL A 742 30.13 -10.63 19.73
CA VAL A 742 31.22 -9.99 19.00
C VAL A 742 30.72 -9.29 17.74
N ASN A 743 29.91 -9.97 16.91
CA ASN A 743 29.31 -9.33 15.74
C ASN A 743 27.97 -10.00 15.36
N PRO A 744 26.82 -9.53 15.89
CA PRO A 744 25.48 -10.05 15.58
C PRO A 744 25.11 -10.11 14.09
N MET A 745 25.81 -9.35 13.23
CA MET A 745 25.51 -9.23 11.81
C MET A 745 26.39 -10.11 10.91
N GLU A 746 27.42 -10.75 11.47
CA GLU A 746 28.41 -11.53 10.70
C GLU A 746 28.76 -12.89 11.32
N GLN A 747 28.66 -13.01 12.65
CA GLN A 747 28.99 -14.22 13.42
C GLN A 747 27.70 -14.88 13.93
N PRO A 748 27.48 -16.19 13.70
CA PRO A 748 26.40 -16.93 14.33
C PRO A 748 26.54 -16.93 15.87
N ALA A 749 25.42 -17.11 16.59
CA ALA A 749 25.45 -17.20 18.04
C ALA A 749 26.27 -18.42 18.52
N ASN A 750 27.09 -18.24 19.54
CA ASN A 750 27.91 -19.29 20.15
C ASN A 750 27.86 -19.12 21.67
N LEU A 751 27.16 -20.03 22.36
CA LEU A 751 26.91 -19.96 23.81
C LEU A 751 28.17 -19.65 24.63
N ALA A 752 29.29 -20.35 24.37
CA ALA A 752 30.54 -20.21 25.12
C ALA A 752 31.21 -18.84 24.90
N GLN A 753 31.14 -18.30 23.67
CA GLN A 753 31.69 -16.99 23.33
C GLN A 753 30.76 -15.84 23.77
N ASP A 754 29.45 -16.07 23.73
CA ASP A 754 28.44 -15.04 23.99
C ASP A 754 28.17 -14.84 25.49
N PHE A 755 28.33 -15.93 26.26
CA PHE A 755 28.17 -16.03 27.71
C PHE A 755 29.28 -16.90 28.33
N PRO A 756 30.54 -16.41 28.44
CA PRO A 756 31.66 -17.21 28.95
C PRO A 756 31.45 -17.80 30.35
N GLY A 757 30.67 -17.14 31.21
CA GLY A 757 30.30 -17.65 32.54
C GLY A 757 29.42 -18.91 32.52
N LEU A 758 28.88 -19.31 31.35
CA LEU A 758 28.11 -20.54 31.15
C LEU A 758 28.89 -21.65 30.42
N GLN A 759 30.11 -21.36 29.93
CA GLN A 759 30.87 -22.25 29.04
C GLN A 759 31.11 -23.65 29.64
N GLY A 760 31.26 -23.75 30.97
CA GLY A 760 31.51 -25.01 31.66
C GLY A 760 30.26 -25.82 32.04
N ASP A 761 29.06 -25.27 31.86
CA ASP A 761 27.82 -25.90 32.36
C ASP A 761 27.09 -26.75 31.33
N PHE A 762 27.21 -26.39 30.05
CA PHE A 762 26.50 -27.03 28.94
C PHE A 762 27.50 -27.66 27.97
N HIS A 763 27.27 -28.92 27.64
CA HIS A 763 27.92 -29.58 26.51
C HIS A 763 26.90 -30.41 25.74
N LEU A 764 27.17 -30.62 24.44
CA LEU A 764 26.53 -31.73 23.74
C LEU A 764 27.23 -33.04 24.12
N PRO A 765 26.49 -34.13 24.38
CA PRO A 765 27.06 -35.44 24.67
C PRO A 765 27.76 -36.03 23.44
N PRO A 766 28.70 -36.97 23.60
CA PRO A 766 29.41 -37.62 22.49
C PRO A 766 28.49 -38.25 21.44
N GLU A 767 27.34 -38.78 21.85
CA GLU A 767 26.29 -39.35 20.99
C GLU A 767 25.73 -38.36 19.96
N LEU A 768 25.91 -37.05 20.19
CA LEU A 768 25.54 -35.97 19.26
C LEU A 768 26.77 -35.36 18.56
N SER A 769 27.90 -36.07 18.43
CA SER A 769 29.14 -35.54 17.80
C SER A 769 28.88 -34.96 16.41
N PHE A 770 28.01 -35.58 15.61
CA PHE A 770 27.60 -35.09 14.29
C PHE A 770 27.05 -33.64 14.32
N VAL A 771 26.33 -33.27 15.39
CA VAL A 771 25.83 -31.90 15.60
C VAL A 771 26.99 -30.93 15.82
N SER A 772 27.96 -31.32 16.66
CA SER A 772 29.14 -30.51 16.98
C SER A 772 30.09 -30.36 15.78
N GLU A 773 30.32 -31.44 15.04
CA GLU A 773 31.16 -31.49 13.84
C GLU A 773 30.60 -30.64 12.69
N ASN A 774 29.26 -30.56 12.58
CA ASN A 774 28.55 -29.80 11.54
C ASN A 774 27.88 -28.51 12.07
N ALA A 775 28.30 -28.04 13.24
CA ALA A 775 27.64 -26.95 13.95
C ALA A 775 27.61 -25.64 13.15
N HIS A 776 26.48 -24.95 13.23
CA HIS A 776 26.28 -23.62 12.67
C HIS A 776 26.08 -22.56 13.75
N SER A 777 25.24 -22.81 14.77
CA SER A 777 25.04 -21.88 15.88
C SER A 777 24.48 -22.56 17.14
N PHE A 778 24.73 -21.94 18.30
CA PHE A 778 24.24 -22.35 19.62
C PHE A 778 23.55 -21.19 20.36
N PRO A 779 22.43 -20.63 19.84
CA PRO A 779 21.66 -19.63 20.57
C PRO A 779 21.08 -20.16 21.89
N LEU A 780 21.28 -19.37 22.95
CA LEU A 780 20.57 -19.46 24.21
C LEU A 780 19.13 -18.92 24.02
N ARG A 781 18.12 -19.67 24.48
CA ARG A 781 16.71 -19.31 24.40
C ARG A 781 16.09 -19.24 25.80
N LEU A 782 15.57 -18.08 26.20
CA LEU A 782 14.78 -17.89 27.43
C LEU A 782 13.41 -17.32 27.07
N SER A 783 12.34 -17.83 27.70
CA SER A 783 10.98 -17.34 27.52
C SER A 783 10.25 -17.20 28.86
N GLY A 784 9.50 -16.11 29.05
CA GLY A 784 8.38 -16.08 29.99
C GLY A 784 7.14 -16.80 29.44
N PRO A 785 5.92 -16.53 29.96
CA PRO A 785 4.67 -17.12 29.46
C PRO A 785 4.25 -16.52 28.12
N VAL A 786 4.96 -16.90 27.05
CA VAL A 786 4.73 -16.41 25.69
C VAL A 786 4.97 -17.51 24.65
N ILE A 787 4.06 -17.61 23.68
CA ILE A 787 4.05 -18.58 22.59
C ILE A 787 4.79 -18.00 21.38
N LEU A 788 5.69 -18.81 20.80
CA LEU A 788 6.38 -18.49 19.55
C LEU A 788 5.47 -18.73 18.34
N TRP A 789 5.53 -17.84 17.36
CA TRP A 789 4.83 -17.99 16.08
C TRP A 789 5.22 -19.31 15.38
N LEU A 790 4.30 -19.84 14.55
CA LEU A 790 4.59 -20.99 13.70
C LEU A 790 5.63 -20.60 12.63
N HIS A 791 6.78 -21.29 12.63
CA HIS A 791 7.90 -21.07 11.70
C HIS A 791 8.54 -22.39 11.28
N TYR A 792 9.31 -22.41 10.20
CA TYR A 792 10.22 -23.52 9.90
C TYR A 792 11.67 -23.03 9.88
N ASP A 793 12.60 -23.91 10.24
CA ASP A 793 14.03 -23.69 10.10
C ASP A 793 14.57 -24.47 8.89
N VAL A 794 15.55 -23.92 8.17
CA VAL A 794 16.10 -24.55 6.95
C VAL A 794 17.21 -25.55 7.28
N MET A 795 17.90 -25.36 8.40
CA MET A 795 18.86 -26.31 8.95
C MET A 795 18.20 -27.24 9.97
N SER A 796 18.69 -28.48 10.04
CA SER A 796 18.45 -29.34 11.19
C SER A 796 18.85 -28.65 12.48
N ASN A 797 18.11 -28.90 13.56
CA ASN A 797 18.53 -28.47 14.89
C ASN A 797 18.14 -29.45 15.99
N VAL A 798 18.86 -29.39 17.10
CA VAL A 798 18.46 -30.03 18.36
C VAL A 798 18.14 -28.96 19.41
N LEU A 799 16.96 -29.06 20.01
CA LEU A 799 16.49 -28.18 21.08
C LEU A 799 16.66 -28.89 22.42
N CYS A 800 17.70 -28.50 23.16
CA CYS A 800 18.05 -29.03 24.47
C CYS A 800 17.30 -28.25 25.55
N GLN A 801 16.33 -28.89 26.21
CA GLN A 801 15.50 -28.27 27.24
C GLN A 801 16.21 -28.30 28.59
N ILE A 802 16.54 -27.13 29.16
CA ILE A 802 17.38 -27.03 30.36
C ILE A 802 16.54 -26.73 31.62
N GLN A 803 15.57 -25.82 31.54
CA GLN A 803 14.62 -25.52 32.62
C GLN A 803 13.20 -25.28 32.10
N GLY A 804 12.23 -25.57 32.97
CA GLY A 804 10.80 -25.53 32.66
C GLY A 804 10.36 -26.66 31.74
N ASP A 805 9.06 -26.80 31.55
CA ASP A 805 8.48 -27.71 30.57
C ASP A 805 8.11 -26.94 29.29
N LYS A 806 8.09 -27.60 28.14
CA LYS A 806 7.73 -26.98 26.86
C LYS A 806 6.91 -27.90 25.98
N ARG A 807 5.78 -27.42 25.48
CA ARG A 807 4.96 -28.09 24.47
C ARG A 807 5.29 -27.51 23.10
N LEU A 808 5.50 -28.37 22.11
CA LEU A 808 5.65 -27.96 20.73
C LEU A 808 4.66 -28.72 19.86
N ILE A 809 4.10 -28.04 18.87
CA ILE A 809 3.39 -28.67 17.76
C ILE A 809 4.24 -28.47 16.51
N LEU A 810 4.52 -29.57 15.83
CA LEU A 810 5.32 -29.67 14.61
C LEU A 810 4.44 -30.25 13.49
N TYR A 811 4.81 -30.00 12.25
CA TYR A 811 4.15 -30.55 11.06
C TYR A 811 5.19 -31.13 10.10
N PRO A 812 4.87 -32.21 9.35
CA PRO A 812 5.74 -32.67 8.28
C PRO A 812 5.82 -31.61 7.16
N PRO A 813 6.95 -31.51 6.43
CA PRO A 813 7.11 -30.54 5.34
C PRO A 813 6.04 -30.64 4.23
N SER A 814 5.39 -31.79 4.07
CA SER A 814 4.25 -32.01 3.16
C SER A 814 3.08 -31.04 3.41
N ASP A 815 2.92 -30.58 4.64
CA ASP A 815 1.78 -29.76 5.06
C ASP A 815 1.99 -28.26 4.79
N VAL A 816 3.18 -27.84 4.34
CA VAL A 816 3.58 -26.42 4.24
C VAL A 816 2.58 -25.55 3.47
N LEU A 817 1.93 -26.10 2.43
CA LEU A 817 0.92 -25.42 1.62
C LEU A 817 -0.39 -25.12 2.38
N ARG A 818 -0.68 -25.86 3.46
CA ARG A 818 -1.88 -25.75 4.30
C ARG A 818 -1.65 -24.90 5.56
N LEU A 819 -0.39 -24.54 5.82
CA LEU A 819 0.05 -23.86 7.03
C LEU A 819 0.28 -22.36 6.87
N GLY A 820 -0.23 -21.72 5.81
CA GLY A 820 -0.28 -20.25 5.70
C GLY A 820 1.08 -19.55 5.51
N PHE A 821 2.09 -20.24 4.99
CA PHE A 821 3.39 -19.64 4.67
C PHE A 821 3.32 -18.79 3.40
N ALA A 822 3.74 -17.52 3.49
CA ALA A 822 3.86 -16.65 2.33
C ALA A 822 5.12 -17.01 1.51
N PRO A 823 5.11 -16.92 0.16
CA PRO A 823 6.28 -17.13 -0.69
C PRO A 823 7.56 -16.41 -0.21
N GLY A 824 8.55 -17.20 0.24
CA GLY A 824 9.80 -16.69 0.79
C GLY A 824 9.74 -16.13 2.21
N ALA A 825 8.74 -16.52 3.00
CA ALA A 825 8.69 -16.25 4.43
C ALA A 825 8.75 -17.59 5.19
N SER A 826 9.64 -17.66 6.18
CA SER A 826 9.79 -18.80 7.08
C SER A 826 8.86 -18.74 8.29
N SER A 827 7.82 -17.90 8.28
CA SER A 827 6.85 -17.73 9.38
C SER A 827 5.43 -17.58 8.87
N SER A 828 4.51 -18.29 9.52
CA SER A 828 3.08 -18.37 9.17
C SER A 828 2.27 -17.22 9.76
N SER A 829 1.07 -16.99 9.20
CA SER A 829 0.02 -16.14 9.77
C SER A 829 -0.83 -16.87 10.83
N ILE A 830 -0.78 -18.21 10.88
CA ILE A 830 -1.67 -19.05 11.69
C ILE A 830 -1.11 -19.22 13.11
N ASN A 831 -1.94 -18.91 14.11
CA ASN A 831 -1.67 -19.27 15.50
C ASN A 831 -2.26 -20.65 15.79
N ILE A 832 -1.41 -21.62 16.15
CA ILE A 832 -1.79 -23.00 16.45
C ILE A 832 -2.30 -23.14 17.89
N PHE A 833 -1.64 -22.47 18.83
CA PHE A 833 -2.19 -22.20 20.16
C PHE A 833 -3.03 -20.92 20.09
N LYS A 834 -4.22 -20.93 20.69
CA LYS A 834 -5.06 -19.76 20.94
C LYS A 834 -4.60 -19.03 22.22
N ASN A 835 -4.21 -19.77 23.26
CA ASN A 835 -3.71 -19.26 24.54
C ASN A 835 -2.75 -20.27 25.21
N MET A 836 -2.10 -19.85 26.31
CA MET A 836 -1.14 -20.66 27.06
C MET A 836 -1.69 -22.00 27.59
N SER A 837 -3.00 -22.04 27.93
CA SER A 837 -3.65 -23.15 28.63
C SER A 837 -4.34 -24.18 27.73
N ASP A 838 -4.31 -23.99 26.40
CA ASP A 838 -5.05 -24.84 25.47
C ASP A 838 -4.68 -26.32 25.60
N THR A 839 -5.68 -27.16 25.88
CA THR A 839 -5.53 -28.62 25.85
C THR A 839 -5.47 -29.15 24.41
N SER A 840 -6.27 -28.57 23.51
CA SER A 840 -6.42 -28.97 22.10
C SER A 840 -6.03 -27.84 21.14
N PRO A 841 -4.80 -27.83 20.61
CA PRO A 841 -4.34 -26.82 19.64
C PRO A 841 -5.15 -26.86 18.34
N TYR A 842 -5.27 -25.71 17.69
CA TYR A 842 -5.89 -25.61 16.38
C TYR A 842 -5.08 -26.37 15.33
N SER A 843 -5.72 -27.32 14.65
CA SER A 843 -5.12 -28.11 13.58
C SER A 843 -5.78 -27.72 12.25
N PRO A 844 -5.06 -27.06 11.32
CA PRO A 844 -5.60 -26.70 10.02
C PRO A 844 -6.12 -27.93 9.24
N PRO A 845 -7.21 -27.82 8.47
CA PRO A 845 -7.79 -28.95 7.76
C PRO A 845 -6.78 -29.68 6.87
N ASN A 846 -6.82 -31.01 6.90
CA ASN A 846 -5.91 -31.90 6.17
C ASN A 846 -4.42 -31.68 6.52
N THR A 847 -4.09 -31.45 7.80
CA THR A 847 -2.70 -31.48 8.30
C THR A 847 -2.49 -32.64 9.26
N HIS A 848 -1.22 -32.96 9.51
CA HIS A 848 -0.73 -34.08 10.29
C HIS A 848 0.08 -33.54 11.49
N PRO A 849 -0.57 -32.89 12.48
CA PRO A 849 0.10 -32.30 13.62
C PRO A 849 0.81 -33.37 14.47
N HIS A 850 2.04 -33.08 14.87
CA HIS A 850 2.87 -33.89 15.75
C HIS A 850 3.17 -33.11 17.05
N GLU A 851 3.02 -33.71 18.23
CA GLU A 851 3.26 -33.07 19.52
C GLU A 851 4.51 -33.58 20.23
N ALA A 852 5.36 -32.66 20.68
CA ALA A 852 6.43 -32.93 21.63
C ALA A 852 6.14 -32.24 22.98
N ARG A 853 6.36 -32.96 24.08
CA ARG A 853 6.43 -32.40 25.44
C ARG A 853 7.81 -32.64 26.00
N LEU A 854 8.57 -31.56 26.18
CA LEU A 854 9.94 -31.56 26.67
C LEU A 854 9.97 -31.19 28.15
N ARG A 855 10.74 -31.97 28.91
CA ARG A 855 11.10 -31.75 30.30
C ARG A 855 12.58 -31.37 30.40
N PRO A 856 13.06 -30.83 31.55
CA PRO A 856 14.49 -30.61 31.77
C PRO A 856 15.32 -31.88 31.52
N GLY A 857 16.34 -31.79 30.66
CA GLY A 857 17.17 -32.90 30.20
C GLY A 857 16.77 -33.52 28.85
N ASP A 858 15.60 -33.17 28.30
CA ASP A 858 15.17 -33.66 26.99
C ASP A 858 15.84 -32.92 25.84
N VAL A 859 16.16 -33.65 24.76
CA VAL A 859 16.65 -33.09 23.51
C VAL A 859 15.70 -33.43 22.38
N LEU A 860 15.01 -32.44 21.82
CA LEU A 860 14.18 -32.62 20.62
C LEU A 860 15.02 -32.45 19.36
N PHE A 861 15.12 -33.48 18.54
CA PHE A 861 15.58 -33.33 17.16
C PHE A 861 14.46 -32.76 16.29
N ILE A 862 14.74 -31.64 15.62
CA ILE A 862 13.87 -31.01 14.63
C ILE A 862 14.58 -31.14 13.26
N PRO A 863 14.05 -31.97 12.34
CA PRO A 863 14.60 -32.11 10.99
C PRO A 863 14.36 -30.82 10.18
N PRO A 864 15.07 -30.61 9.07
CA PRO A 864 14.96 -29.37 8.31
C PRO A 864 13.56 -29.23 7.69
N LEU A 865 13.10 -28.00 7.56
CA LEU A 865 11.83 -27.62 6.94
C LEU A 865 10.56 -28.10 7.68
N TRP A 866 10.66 -28.68 8.88
CA TRP A 866 9.50 -29.00 9.73
C TRP A 866 8.92 -27.73 10.37
N PRO A 867 7.71 -27.27 9.99
CA PRO A 867 7.08 -26.12 10.63
C PRO A 867 6.69 -26.43 12.06
N HIS A 868 7.01 -25.55 12.99
CA HIS A 868 6.78 -25.74 14.41
C HIS A 868 6.48 -24.44 15.18
N THR A 869 5.80 -24.60 16.32
CA THR A 869 5.52 -23.56 17.31
C THR A 869 5.85 -24.11 18.70
N ALA A 870 6.12 -23.22 19.67
CA ALA A 870 6.44 -23.60 21.04
C ALA A 870 5.65 -22.77 22.06
N ASN A 871 5.10 -23.46 23.06
CA ASN A 871 4.38 -22.94 24.22
C ASN A 871 5.11 -23.40 25.50
N PRO A 872 5.70 -22.50 26.31
CA PRO A 872 6.32 -22.87 27.59
C PRO A 872 5.25 -23.17 28.64
N ILE A 873 5.36 -24.32 29.29
CA ILE A 873 4.40 -24.78 30.29
C ILE A 873 4.83 -24.25 31.67
N ASN A 874 3.89 -23.72 32.45
CA ASN A 874 4.07 -23.27 33.84
C ASN A 874 5.13 -22.15 34.03
N GLY A 875 5.18 -21.19 33.12
CA GLY A 875 5.95 -19.94 33.29
C GLY A 875 7.23 -19.89 32.47
N VAL A 876 8.39 -19.84 33.14
CA VAL A 876 9.69 -19.63 32.49
C VAL A 876 10.25 -20.92 31.90
N SER A 877 10.76 -20.84 30.66
CA SER A 877 11.51 -21.94 30.04
C SER A 877 12.87 -21.48 29.52
N ILE A 878 13.88 -22.33 29.68
CA ILE A 878 15.26 -22.11 29.28
C ILE A 878 15.74 -23.29 28.44
N ALA A 879 16.32 -23.02 27.29
CA ALA A 879 16.83 -24.03 26.36
C ALA A 879 18.09 -23.54 25.64
N VAL A 880 18.95 -24.48 25.24
CA VAL A 880 20.01 -24.25 24.24
C VAL A 880 19.60 -24.93 22.96
N ASN A 881 19.73 -24.25 21.82
CA ASN A 881 19.32 -24.81 20.55
C ASN A 881 20.51 -24.84 19.59
N ALA A 882 20.99 -26.05 19.26
CA ALA A 882 22.13 -26.23 18.37
C ALA A 882 21.64 -26.47 16.94
N PHE A 883 21.95 -25.54 16.04
CA PHE A 883 21.72 -25.65 14.61
C PHE A 883 22.93 -26.27 13.93
N PHE A 884 22.72 -27.20 13.00
CA PHE A 884 23.79 -27.90 12.30
C PHE A 884 23.44 -28.20 10.85
N ARG A 885 24.46 -28.33 10.00
CA ARG A 885 24.31 -28.64 8.59
C ARG A 885 24.10 -30.14 8.39
N ASN A 886 23.08 -30.50 7.63
CA ASN A 886 22.75 -31.91 7.33
C ASN A 886 22.81 -32.25 5.82
N ILE A 887 23.14 -31.27 4.97
CA ILE A 887 23.42 -31.48 3.53
C ILE A 887 24.76 -30.85 3.15
N GLY A 888 25.56 -31.54 2.32
CA GLY A 888 26.90 -31.09 1.96
C GLY A 888 26.95 -29.93 0.94
N ARG A 889 25.87 -29.70 0.18
CA ARG A 889 25.74 -28.62 -0.82
C ARG A 889 24.26 -28.19 -0.93
N GLY A 890 24.00 -26.95 -1.31
CA GLY A 890 22.65 -26.45 -1.65
C GLY A 890 22.06 -25.40 -0.72
N TYR A 891 22.65 -25.14 0.45
CA TYR A 891 22.31 -23.97 1.28
C TYR A 891 22.53 -22.65 0.51
N ALA A 892 21.87 -21.58 0.96
CA ALA A 892 21.94 -20.26 0.36
C ALA A 892 23.38 -19.76 0.18
N ALA A 893 23.65 -19.06 -0.93
CA ALA A 893 24.95 -18.45 -1.18
C ALA A 893 25.10 -17.13 -0.40
N GLY A 894 26.30 -16.89 0.13
CA GLY A 894 26.62 -15.73 0.95
C GLY A 894 26.42 -15.96 2.44
N ARG A 895 26.16 -14.89 3.19
CA ARG A 895 26.00 -14.95 4.65
C ARG A 895 24.58 -15.40 5.04
N ASP A 896 24.51 -16.34 5.97
CA ASP A 896 23.31 -16.70 6.73
C ASP A 896 23.73 -16.87 8.19
N VAL A 897 23.59 -15.80 8.97
CA VAL A 897 24.02 -15.76 10.39
C VAL A 897 23.03 -16.47 11.30
N TYR A 898 21.78 -16.59 10.86
CA TYR A 898 20.67 -17.07 11.68
C TYR A 898 20.26 -18.51 11.35
N GLY A 899 20.74 -19.09 10.25
CA GLY A 899 20.40 -20.44 9.77
C GLY A 899 19.05 -20.54 9.05
N ASN A 900 18.48 -19.40 8.64
CA ASN A 900 17.08 -19.25 8.24
C ASN A 900 16.88 -18.80 6.79
N ARG A 901 17.92 -18.82 5.95
CA ARG A 901 17.77 -18.59 4.50
C ARG A 901 17.39 -19.87 3.76
N ASP A 902 16.36 -19.78 2.93
CA ASP A 902 15.92 -20.88 2.06
C ASP A 902 17.07 -21.43 1.20
N LEU A 903 16.98 -22.71 0.83
CA LEU A 903 17.96 -23.36 -0.03
C LEU A 903 18.13 -22.61 -1.36
N GLN A 904 19.37 -22.56 -1.87
CA GLN A 904 19.74 -21.84 -3.10
C GLN A 904 18.94 -22.32 -4.32
N ALA A 905 18.49 -23.59 -4.32
CA ALA A 905 17.61 -24.15 -5.33
C ALA A 905 16.22 -23.47 -5.33
N TYR A 906 15.64 -23.21 -4.15
CA TYR A 906 14.36 -22.50 -4.01
C TYR A 906 14.49 -21.01 -4.29
N GLU A 907 15.55 -20.35 -3.79
CA GLU A 907 15.82 -18.94 -4.11
C GLU A 907 15.94 -18.72 -5.63
N ARG A 908 16.64 -19.61 -6.35
CA ARG A 908 16.71 -19.58 -7.83
C ARG A 908 15.39 -19.96 -8.48
N GLY A 909 14.73 -21.02 -8.03
CA GLY A 909 13.44 -21.46 -8.56
C GLY A 909 12.38 -20.36 -8.54
N ARG A 910 12.35 -19.52 -7.49
CA ARG A 910 11.47 -18.35 -7.44
C ARG A 910 11.78 -17.29 -8.50
N MET A 911 13.05 -17.08 -8.84
CA MET A 911 13.42 -16.19 -9.94
C MET A 911 13.03 -16.77 -11.30
N GLU A 912 13.13 -18.09 -11.48
CA GLU A 912 12.68 -18.77 -12.71
C GLU A 912 11.14 -18.76 -12.84
N VAL A 913 10.38 -18.96 -11.76
CA VAL A 913 8.91 -18.82 -11.79
C VAL A 913 8.50 -17.41 -12.26
N GLU A 914 9.18 -16.37 -11.79
CA GLU A 914 8.92 -14.98 -12.20
C GLU A 914 9.35 -14.70 -13.65
N LYS A 915 10.31 -15.44 -14.22
CA LYS A 915 10.66 -15.38 -15.65
C LYS A 915 9.66 -16.15 -16.52
N ILE A 916 9.21 -17.32 -16.05
CA ILE A 916 8.19 -18.13 -16.72
C ILE A 916 6.89 -17.33 -16.81
N ALA A 917 6.44 -16.73 -15.70
CA ALA A 917 5.26 -15.86 -15.69
C ALA A 917 5.37 -14.74 -16.73
N ARG A 918 6.50 -14.00 -16.73
CA ARG A 918 6.78 -12.93 -17.70
C ARG A 918 6.93 -13.40 -19.15
N SER A 919 7.21 -14.68 -19.38
CA SER A 919 7.27 -15.25 -20.74
C SER A 919 5.88 -15.44 -21.36
N PHE A 920 4.81 -15.28 -20.57
CA PHE A 920 3.42 -15.20 -21.04
C PHE A 920 2.86 -13.76 -21.06
N ASP A 921 3.67 -12.74 -20.77
CA ASP A 921 3.25 -11.34 -20.88
C ASP A 921 2.85 -11.02 -22.33
N GLY A 922 1.69 -10.39 -22.50
CA GLY A 922 1.10 -10.08 -23.81
C GLY A 922 0.19 -11.17 -24.39
N LEU A 923 0.06 -12.35 -23.76
CA LEU A 923 -0.98 -13.31 -24.11
C LEU A 923 -2.32 -13.00 -23.40
N PRO A 924 -3.46 -13.44 -23.98
CA PRO A 924 -4.75 -13.44 -23.28
C PRO A 924 -4.68 -14.13 -21.91
N ARG A 925 -5.33 -13.55 -20.89
CA ARG A 925 -5.20 -13.98 -19.47
C ARG A 925 -5.64 -15.43 -19.25
N ASP A 926 -6.64 -15.90 -19.98
CA ASP A 926 -7.13 -17.28 -19.99
C ASP A 926 -6.11 -18.25 -20.59
N MET A 927 -5.46 -17.90 -21.71
CA MET A 927 -4.38 -18.69 -22.30
C MET A 927 -3.13 -18.73 -21.41
N ALA A 928 -2.69 -17.56 -20.93
CA ALA A 928 -1.57 -17.45 -20.00
C ALA A 928 -1.83 -18.27 -18.73
N ARG A 929 -3.03 -18.17 -18.15
CA ARG A 929 -3.45 -18.99 -17.03
C ARG A 929 -3.45 -20.48 -17.38
N PHE A 930 -4.04 -20.89 -18.49
CA PHE A 930 -4.09 -22.30 -18.90
C PHE A 930 -2.68 -22.93 -19.00
N TYR A 931 -1.73 -22.23 -19.62
CA TYR A 931 -0.35 -22.71 -19.70
C TYR A 931 0.39 -22.65 -18.36
N MET A 932 0.18 -21.61 -17.54
CA MET A 932 0.77 -21.53 -16.19
C MET A 932 0.21 -22.59 -15.24
N ASP A 933 -1.10 -22.85 -15.25
CA ASP A 933 -1.75 -23.90 -14.46
C ASP A 933 -1.22 -25.29 -14.89
N ARG A 934 -0.97 -25.52 -16.20
CA ARG A 934 -0.31 -26.73 -16.71
C ARG A 934 1.15 -26.86 -16.26
N LEU A 935 1.94 -25.78 -16.32
CA LEU A 935 3.33 -25.80 -15.85
C LEU A 935 3.42 -26.00 -14.32
N ALA A 936 2.47 -25.43 -13.57
CA ALA A 936 2.35 -25.65 -12.14
C ALA A 936 2.00 -27.12 -11.81
N ASP A 937 1.13 -27.75 -12.62
CA ASP A 937 0.81 -29.17 -12.50
C ASP A 937 1.99 -30.08 -12.91
N GLU A 938 2.76 -29.73 -13.95
CA GLU A 938 3.99 -30.44 -14.30
C GLU A 938 5.05 -30.35 -13.19
N LEU A 939 5.24 -29.17 -12.58
CA LEU A 939 6.10 -29.00 -11.42
C LEU A 939 5.60 -29.76 -10.19
N ARG A 940 4.27 -29.79 -9.96
CA ARG A 940 3.66 -30.58 -8.88
C ARG A 940 3.88 -32.07 -9.10
N ARG A 941 3.67 -32.59 -10.32
CA ARG A 941 3.98 -33.99 -10.68
C ARG A 941 5.45 -34.31 -10.42
N LYS A 942 6.39 -33.43 -10.81
CA LYS A 942 7.83 -33.59 -10.51
C LYS A 942 8.19 -33.48 -9.02
N ALA A 943 7.34 -32.91 -8.18
CA ALA A 943 7.53 -32.88 -6.72
C ALA A 943 7.02 -34.15 -6.01
N HIS A 944 6.34 -35.03 -6.74
CA HIS A 944 5.82 -36.32 -6.26
C HIS A 944 6.51 -37.54 -6.91
N THR A 945 7.55 -37.31 -7.72
CA THR A 945 8.44 -38.32 -8.32
C THR A 945 9.82 -38.26 -7.68
#